data_AF-A0A1W6AZ23-F1
#
_entry.id   AF-A0A1W6AZ23-F1
#
_cell.length_a   1.000
_cell.length_b   1.000
_cell.length_c   1.000
_cell.angle_alpha   90.00
_cell.angle_beta   90.00
_cell.angle_gamma   90.00
#
_symmetry.space_group_name_H-M   'P 1'
#
loop_
_entity.id
_entity.type
_entity.pdbx_description
1 polymer ?
#
loop_
_entity_poly.entity_id
_entity_poly.type
_entity_poly.pdbx_seq_one_letter_code
_entity_poly.pdbx_strand_id
1 'polypeptide(L)'
;MNKKKMILTSLASVAILGAGFVTSQPTLVRAEEAPVANQSKAEKDYDAAVKKSEAAKKDYETAKKKAEDAQKKYDEDQKKTEEKAELVRKADEKRQKANLAVQEAYVKFQEAQREFNESPSRKKSDAKKKLDDASAHIEEVKLKQKEADANFNKEQAKVIPEASDLAVTKQKAEEAKKEAEVAKEKYDKAVQEVEVEKNKILEQDAENEKKIDVLQNKVADLEKGIAPYQNKVAELNKEIARLQSDLKDAEENNVEDYIKEGLEQAIADKKAELATTQTNIDKTQKDLEDAELELEKVLATLDPEGKTQDELDKEAAEDANIEALQNKVADLENKVAELDKEVTRLQSDLKDAEENNVEDYVKEGLDKALTDKKVELNNTQKALDTAQKALDTALNELGPDGDEEETPAPAPKPEQPAPAPKPAPAPQPAPAPKPEKTDDQQAEEDYARRSEEEYNRLPQQQPPKAEKPAPAPKPEQPVPAPKTGWKQENGMWYFYNTDGSMATGWLQNNGSWYYLNSNGAMATGWLQYNGSWYYLNANGAMATGWAKVNGSWYYLNANGAMATGWLQYNDSWYYLNANGAMATGWLQYNGSWYYLNANGAMATGWAKVNGSWYYLNANGAMVTGWLQNNSSWYYLNANGAMATGWAKVNGSWYYLNANGSMATGWVKDGDTWYYLEASGAMKASQWFKVSDKWYYVNGLGSLAVNTTVDGYTVNENGEWV
;
A
#
# COMPACT_ATOMS: atom_id res chain seq x y z
N MET A 1 -7.65 -8.24 8.03
CA MET A 1 -8.29 -8.34 9.36
C MET A 1 -7.25 -8.86 10.32
N ASN A 2 -6.84 -8.03 11.28
CA ASN A 2 -5.76 -8.35 12.20
C ASN A 2 -6.29 -9.36 13.24
N LYS A 3 -5.93 -10.65 13.10
CA LYS A 3 -6.32 -11.72 14.04
C LYS A 3 -6.01 -11.33 15.49
N LYS A 4 -5.00 -10.47 15.72
CA LYS A 4 -4.60 -9.87 16.99
C LYS A 4 -5.74 -9.16 17.74
N LYS A 5 -6.59 -8.40 17.05
CA LYS A 5 -7.71 -7.64 17.66
C LYS A 5 -8.84 -8.54 18.17
N MET A 6 -9.00 -9.72 17.55
CA MET A 6 -10.00 -10.72 17.95
C MET A 6 -9.51 -11.63 19.09
N ILE A 7 -8.18 -11.70 19.32
CA ILE A 7 -7.54 -12.56 20.32
C ILE A 7 -7.36 -11.82 21.65
N LEU A 8 -6.96 -10.54 21.62
CA LEU A 8 -6.84 -9.71 22.82
C LEU A 8 -8.20 -9.46 23.51
N THR A 9 -9.27 -9.30 22.72
CA THR A 9 -10.64 -9.18 23.24
C THR A 9 -11.12 -10.47 23.93
N SER A 10 -10.60 -11.65 23.55
CA SER A 10 -10.92 -12.91 24.25
C SER A 10 -10.20 -13.03 25.60
N LEU A 11 -8.93 -12.62 25.69
CA LEU A 11 -8.13 -12.65 26.92
C LEU A 11 -8.62 -11.63 27.96
N ALA A 12 -9.01 -10.42 27.54
CA ALA A 12 -9.59 -9.41 28.44
C ALA A 12 -10.93 -9.86 29.05
N SER A 13 -11.70 -10.66 28.32
CA SER A 13 -12.97 -11.24 28.79
C SER A 13 -12.79 -12.27 29.91
N VAL A 14 -11.62 -12.90 30.03
CA VAL A 14 -11.33 -13.98 31.00
C VAL A 14 -10.95 -13.42 32.37
N ALA A 15 -10.25 -12.29 32.43
CA ALA A 15 -9.85 -11.67 33.71
C ALA A 15 -11.05 -11.18 34.55
N ILE A 16 -12.19 -10.89 33.92
CA ILE A 16 -13.38 -10.33 34.59
C ILE A 16 -14.32 -11.42 35.12
N LEU A 17 -14.31 -12.63 34.54
CA LEU A 17 -15.14 -13.75 35.01
C LEU A 17 -14.63 -14.43 36.31
N GLY A 18 -13.44 -14.05 36.80
CA GLY A 18 -12.88 -14.53 38.07
C GLY A 18 -13.15 -13.66 39.30
N ALA A 19 -13.69 -12.44 39.14
CA ALA A 19 -13.80 -11.46 40.24
C ALA A 19 -15.15 -11.48 40.99
N GLY A 20 -15.96 -12.52 40.82
CA GLY A 20 -17.15 -12.76 41.63
C GLY A 20 -16.83 -13.68 42.81
N PHE A 21 -16.68 -13.10 44.01
CA PHE A 21 -16.57 -13.76 45.32
C PHE A 21 -15.19 -14.29 45.78
N VAL A 22 -14.24 -13.42 46.16
CA VAL A 22 -13.47 -13.50 47.42
C VAL A 22 -12.94 -12.09 47.75
N THR A 23 -13.24 -11.57 48.95
CA THR A 23 -12.62 -10.34 49.46
C THR A 23 -11.18 -10.61 49.92
N SER A 24 -10.18 -10.27 49.10
CA SER A 24 -8.83 -10.02 49.59
C SER A 24 -8.19 -8.87 48.80
N GLN A 25 -7.52 -7.96 49.51
CA GLN A 25 -6.94 -6.74 48.97
C GLN A 25 -5.97 -7.01 47.80
N PRO A 26 -5.86 -6.09 46.82
CA PRO A 26 -4.89 -6.23 45.75
C PRO A 26 -3.48 -6.07 46.32
N THR A 27 -2.72 -7.17 46.34
CA THR A 27 -1.27 -7.09 46.46
C THR A 27 -0.71 -6.51 45.18
N LEU A 28 -0.19 -5.28 45.27
CA LEU A 28 0.69 -4.67 44.27
C LEU A 28 1.83 -5.63 43.95
N VAL A 29 1.77 -6.27 42.78
CA VAL A 29 2.95 -6.90 42.18
C VAL A 29 3.73 -5.78 41.51
N ARG A 30 4.91 -5.56 42.07
CA ARG A 30 5.92 -4.59 41.63
C ARG A 30 6.39 -4.98 40.22
N ALA A 31 6.43 -3.99 39.32
CA ALA A 31 7.03 -4.07 38.00
C ALA A 31 8.43 -4.71 38.06
N GLU A 32 8.57 -5.90 37.48
CA GLU A 32 9.82 -6.33 36.86
C GLU A 32 9.67 -6.02 35.36
N GLU A 33 10.61 -5.25 34.84
CA GLU A 33 10.71 -4.86 33.44
C GLU A 33 10.57 -6.08 32.53
N ALA A 34 9.51 -6.13 31.71
CA ALA A 34 9.42 -7.10 30.64
C ALA A 34 10.60 -6.88 29.67
N PRO A 35 11.34 -7.93 29.27
CA PRO A 35 12.47 -7.77 28.37
C PRO A 35 11.96 -7.30 27.00
N VAL A 36 12.46 -6.16 26.54
CA VAL A 36 12.32 -5.68 25.15
C VAL A 36 12.60 -6.87 24.22
N ALA A 37 11.62 -7.20 23.37
CA ALA A 37 11.72 -8.33 22.44
C ALA A 37 12.98 -8.16 21.59
N ASN A 38 13.99 -8.98 21.86
CA ASN A 38 15.22 -8.98 21.10
C ASN A 38 14.93 -9.62 19.74
N GLN A 39 15.23 -8.90 18.65
CA GLN A 39 15.22 -9.41 17.28
C GLN A 39 15.68 -10.87 17.22
N SER A 40 14.91 -11.70 16.52
CA SER A 40 15.16 -13.13 16.42
C SER A 40 16.52 -13.37 15.77
N LYS A 41 17.11 -14.55 16.01
CA LYS A 41 18.39 -14.89 15.37
C LYS A 41 18.25 -14.92 13.84
N ALA A 42 17.12 -15.42 13.33
CA ALA A 42 16.84 -15.47 11.90
C ALA A 42 16.71 -14.06 11.28
N GLU A 43 16.06 -13.12 11.97
CA GLU A 43 15.99 -11.72 11.55
C GLU A 43 17.37 -11.05 11.48
N LYS A 44 18.21 -11.28 12.50
CA LYS A 44 19.59 -10.76 12.51
C LYS A 44 20.44 -11.31 11.37
N ASP A 45 20.29 -12.60 11.08
CA ASP A 45 20.99 -13.27 10.00
C ASP A 45 20.51 -12.77 8.62
N TYR A 46 19.20 -12.50 8.48
CA TYR A 46 18.61 -11.85 7.29
C TYR A 46 19.14 -10.43 7.09
N ASP A 47 19.12 -9.58 8.13
CA ASP A 47 19.66 -8.21 8.06
C ASP A 47 21.14 -8.19 7.68
N ALA A 48 21.92 -9.14 8.21
CA ALA A 48 23.33 -9.30 7.85
C ALA A 48 23.51 -9.73 6.38
N ALA A 49 22.68 -10.66 5.88
CA ALA A 49 22.67 -11.08 4.49
C ALA A 49 22.29 -9.92 3.54
N VAL A 50 21.30 -9.11 3.90
CA VAL A 50 20.87 -7.93 3.13
C VAL A 50 22.03 -6.94 3.00
N LYS A 51 22.68 -6.56 4.11
CA LYS A 51 23.84 -5.67 4.09
C LYS A 51 24.99 -6.20 3.23
N LYS A 52 25.23 -7.53 3.27
CA LYS A 52 26.25 -8.18 2.44
C LYS A 52 25.89 -8.13 0.94
N SER A 53 24.62 -8.31 0.60
CA SER A 53 24.11 -8.21 -0.78
C SER A 53 24.23 -6.78 -1.32
N GLU A 54 23.89 -5.77 -0.52
CA GLU A 54 24.04 -4.36 -0.90
C GLU A 54 25.50 -3.97 -1.15
N ALA A 55 26.42 -4.42 -0.30
CA ALA A 55 27.85 -4.22 -0.49
C ALA A 55 28.34 -4.89 -1.79
N ALA A 56 27.95 -6.15 -2.04
CA ALA A 56 28.33 -6.88 -3.25
C ALA A 56 27.75 -6.23 -4.53
N LYS A 57 26.53 -5.68 -4.46
CA LYS A 57 25.91 -4.92 -5.56
C LYS A 57 26.74 -3.69 -5.93
N LYS A 58 27.20 -2.93 -4.93
CA LYS A 58 28.05 -1.75 -5.14
C LYS A 58 29.38 -2.10 -5.80
N ASP A 59 29.99 -3.21 -5.38
CA ASP A 59 31.22 -3.72 -5.99
C ASP A 59 31.00 -4.14 -7.45
N TYR A 60 29.89 -4.82 -7.74
CA TYR A 60 29.50 -5.20 -9.10
C TYR A 60 29.30 -3.99 -10.01
N GLU A 61 28.52 -2.99 -9.59
CA GLU A 61 28.28 -1.78 -10.41
C GLU A 61 29.59 -1.01 -10.68
N THR A 62 30.49 -0.97 -9.69
CA THR A 62 31.82 -0.36 -9.86
C THR A 62 32.67 -1.12 -10.88
N ALA A 63 32.72 -2.45 -10.78
CA ALA A 63 33.48 -3.29 -11.70
C ALA A 63 32.90 -3.26 -13.12
N LYS A 64 31.57 -3.26 -13.26
CA LYS A 64 30.85 -3.12 -14.53
C LYS A 64 31.20 -1.81 -15.23
N LYS A 65 31.13 -0.68 -14.52
CA LYS A 65 31.50 0.63 -15.08
C LYS A 65 32.96 0.65 -15.56
N LYS A 66 33.88 0.10 -14.77
CA LYS A 66 35.29 -0.03 -15.16
C LYS A 66 35.47 -0.87 -16.44
N ALA A 67 34.69 -1.94 -16.60
CA ALA A 67 34.70 -2.77 -17.81
C ALA A 67 34.17 -2.01 -19.04
N GLU A 68 33.07 -1.26 -18.89
CA GLU A 68 32.48 -0.43 -19.96
C GLU A 68 33.46 0.67 -20.41
N ASP A 69 34.08 1.37 -19.47
CA ASP A 69 35.07 2.42 -19.77
C ASP A 69 36.31 1.85 -20.47
N ALA A 70 36.80 0.68 -20.04
CA ALA A 70 37.93 0.01 -20.68
C ALA A 70 37.60 -0.48 -22.09
N GLN A 71 36.41 -1.05 -22.29
CA GLN A 71 35.94 -1.50 -23.61
C GLN A 71 35.78 -0.32 -24.57
N LYS A 72 35.14 0.76 -24.13
CA LYS A 72 34.97 1.98 -24.92
C LYS A 72 36.32 2.53 -25.39
N LYS A 73 37.33 2.52 -24.50
CA LYS A 73 38.68 2.97 -24.84
C LYS A 73 39.32 2.12 -25.93
N TYR A 74 39.19 0.79 -25.85
CA TYR A 74 39.66 -0.12 -26.89
C TYR A 74 38.94 0.12 -28.23
N ASP A 75 37.60 0.23 -28.22
CA ASP A 75 36.80 0.45 -29.43
C ASP A 75 37.16 1.78 -30.13
N GLU A 76 37.40 2.85 -29.36
CA GLU A 76 37.85 4.14 -29.89
C GLU A 76 39.24 4.05 -30.54
N ASP A 77 40.17 3.33 -29.92
CA ASP A 77 41.54 3.17 -30.43
C ASP A 77 41.57 2.24 -31.66
N GLN A 78 40.73 1.21 -31.70
CA GLN A 78 40.50 0.36 -32.87
C GLN A 78 39.91 1.16 -34.03
N LYS A 79 38.86 1.95 -33.77
CA LYS A 79 38.19 2.78 -34.80
C LYS A 79 39.15 3.76 -35.46
N LYS A 80 40.02 4.43 -34.68
CA LYS A 80 41.05 5.33 -35.25
C LYS A 80 42.01 4.59 -36.19
N THR A 81 42.34 3.34 -35.86
CA THR A 81 43.23 2.50 -36.64
C THR A 81 42.58 2.10 -37.97
N GLU A 82 41.31 1.68 -37.93
CA GLU A 82 40.51 1.31 -39.11
C GLU A 82 40.23 2.50 -40.03
N GLU A 83 39.85 3.66 -39.46
CA GLU A 83 39.62 4.89 -40.23
C GLU A 83 40.87 5.35 -40.98
N LYS A 84 42.04 5.29 -40.34
CA LYS A 84 43.31 5.59 -41.02
C LYS A 84 43.58 4.60 -42.15
N ALA A 85 43.43 3.30 -41.91
CA ALA A 85 43.69 2.28 -42.92
C ALA A 85 42.83 2.50 -44.18
N GLU A 86 41.55 2.83 -44.00
CA GLU A 86 40.64 3.11 -45.11
C GLU A 86 40.98 4.41 -45.86
N LEU A 87 41.36 5.47 -45.14
CA LEU A 87 41.78 6.73 -45.75
C LEU A 87 43.07 6.57 -46.56
N VAL A 88 44.05 5.83 -46.04
CA VAL A 88 45.30 5.51 -46.74
C VAL A 88 45.01 4.67 -47.98
N ARG A 89 44.13 3.66 -47.89
CA ARG A 89 43.70 2.83 -49.03
C ARG A 89 43.10 3.67 -50.15
N LYS A 90 42.16 4.57 -49.82
CA LYS A 90 41.54 5.50 -50.79
C LYS A 90 42.54 6.48 -51.39
N ALA A 91 43.50 6.97 -50.59
CA ALA A 91 44.55 7.84 -51.08
C ALA A 91 45.51 7.09 -52.03
N ASP A 92 45.84 5.84 -51.73
CA ASP A 92 46.68 5.00 -52.59
C ASP A 92 46.00 4.68 -53.92
N GLU A 93 44.70 4.34 -53.92
CA GLU A 93 43.94 4.14 -55.17
C GLU A 93 43.99 5.37 -56.09
N LYS A 94 43.86 6.57 -55.52
CA LYS A 94 43.97 7.83 -56.27
C LYS A 94 45.39 8.03 -56.80
N ARG A 95 46.40 7.73 -56.00
CA ARG A 95 47.82 7.77 -56.38
C ARG A 95 48.13 6.82 -57.52
N GLN A 96 47.67 5.57 -57.44
CA GLN A 96 47.83 4.57 -58.50
C GLN A 96 47.15 5.00 -59.81
N LYS A 97 45.95 5.57 -59.75
CA LYS A 97 45.26 6.14 -60.92
C LYS A 97 46.02 7.30 -61.55
N ALA A 98 46.57 8.21 -60.73
CA ALA A 98 47.37 9.33 -61.24
C ALA A 98 48.70 8.85 -61.86
N ASN A 99 49.35 7.85 -61.26
CA ASN A 99 50.54 7.22 -61.82
C ASN A 99 50.26 6.57 -63.19
N LEU A 100 49.13 5.87 -63.33
CA LEU A 100 48.71 5.28 -64.60
C LEU A 100 48.44 6.35 -65.66
N ALA A 101 47.75 7.45 -65.30
CA ALA A 101 47.46 8.54 -66.22
C ALA A 101 48.75 9.20 -66.76
N VAL A 102 49.79 9.32 -65.93
CA VAL A 102 51.11 9.80 -66.38
C VAL A 102 51.73 8.84 -67.39
N GLN A 103 51.71 7.53 -67.13
CA GLN A 103 52.22 6.53 -68.07
C GLN A 103 51.47 6.58 -69.42
N GLU A 104 50.14 6.65 -69.38
CA GLU A 104 49.30 6.77 -70.57
C GLU A 104 49.57 8.06 -71.36
N ALA A 105 49.78 9.19 -70.67
CA ALA A 105 50.12 10.46 -71.31
C ALA A 105 51.49 10.40 -72.02
N TYR A 106 52.47 9.72 -71.42
CA TYR A 106 53.77 9.48 -72.06
C TYR A 106 53.67 8.58 -73.30
N VAL A 107 52.81 7.56 -73.28
CA VAL A 107 52.55 6.73 -74.47
C VAL A 107 51.94 7.58 -75.60
N LYS A 108 50.91 8.37 -75.30
CA LYS A 108 50.27 9.27 -76.29
C LYS A 108 51.24 10.31 -76.85
N PHE A 109 52.14 10.83 -76.02
CA PHE A 109 53.19 11.73 -76.46
C PHE A 109 54.16 11.03 -77.44
N GLN A 110 54.58 9.80 -77.17
CA GLN A 110 55.40 9.03 -78.11
C GLN A 110 54.69 8.77 -79.45
N GLU A 111 53.37 8.50 -79.42
CA GLU A 111 52.55 8.37 -80.62
C GLU A 111 52.46 9.68 -81.40
N ALA A 112 52.18 10.81 -80.74
CA ALA A 112 52.13 12.13 -81.36
C ALA A 112 53.50 12.55 -81.93
N GLN A 113 54.59 12.19 -81.26
CA GLN A 113 55.96 12.43 -81.71
C GLN A 113 56.25 11.65 -83.00
N ARG A 114 55.81 10.39 -83.07
CA ARG A 114 55.90 9.56 -84.28
C ARG A 114 55.07 10.14 -85.43
N GLU A 115 53.82 10.52 -85.16
CA GLU A 115 52.93 11.15 -86.14
C GLU A 115 53.53 12.45 -86.71
N PHE A 116 54.15 13.28 -85.86
CA PHE A 116 54.84 14.50 -86.30
C PHE A 116 56.06 14.22 -87.18
N ASN A 117 56.86 13.20 -86.84
CA ASN A 117 58.05 12.81 -87.59
C ASN A 117 57.71 12.24 -88.98
N GLU A 118 56.61 11.48 -89.09
CA GLU A 118 56.18 10.80 -90.31
C GLU A 118 55.25 11.65 -91.19
N SER A 119 54.75 12.79 -90.68
CA SER A 119 53.77 13.63 -91.41
C SER A 119 54.38 14.43 -92.58
N PRO A 120 53.73 14.44 -93.77
CA PRO A 120 54.13 15.25 -94.91
C PRO A 120 53.94 16.76 -94.64
N SER A 121 54.71 17.63 -95.31
CA SER A 121 54.77 19.07 -95.03
C SER A 121 53.42 19.79 -94.94
N ARG A 122 52.41 19.37 -95.72
CA ARG A 122 51.06 19.95 -95.71
C ARG A 122 50.23 19.64 -94.44
N LYS A 123 50.57 18.60 -93.67
CA LYS A 123 49.88 18.19 -92.42
C LYS A 123 50.73 18.38 -91.16
N LYS A 124 51.95 18.88 -91.31
CA LYS A 124 52.94 18.98 -90.24
C LYS A 124 52.57 19.98 -89.13
N SER A 125 51.81 21.02 -89.50
CA SER A 125 51.22 21.98 -88.56
C SER A 125 50.27 21.31 -87.57
N ASP A 126 49.34 20.48 -88.07
CA ASP A 126 48.33 19.82 -87.25
C ASP A 126 48.95 18.76 -86.33
N ALA A 127 49.93 18.01 -86.83
CA ALA A 127 50.70 17.05 -86.03
C ALA A 127 51.56 17.74 -84.96
N LYS A 128 52.10 18.94 -85.23
CA LYS A 128 52.82 19.74 -84.22
C LYS A 128 51.90 20.16 -83.08
N LYS A 129 50.68 20.59 -83.41
CA LYS A 129 49.67 20.96 -82.41
C LYS A 129 49.32 19.76 -81.50
N LYS A 130 49.10 18.57 -82.06
CA LYS A 130 48.89 17.34 -81.27
C LYS A 130 50.05 17.01 -80.34
N LEU A 131 51.29 17.20 -80.79
CA LEU A 131 52.48 16.99 -79.96
C LEU A 131 52.55 17.99 -78.80
N ASP A 132 52.22 19.25 -79.06
CA ASP A 132 52.17 20.30 -78.05
C ASP A 132 51.04 20.06 -77.04
N ASP A 133 49.86 19.66 -77.51
CA ASP A 133 48.72 19.28 -76.67
C ASP A 133 49.06 18.05 -75.80
N ALA A 134 49.74 17.05 -76.36
CA ALA A 134 50.21 15.87 -75.61
C ALA A 134 51.27 16.25 -74.56
N SER A 135 52.19 17.17 -74.89
CA SER A 135 53.19 17.68 -73.95
C SER A 135 52.55 18.48 -72.82
N ALA A 136 51.56 19.32 -73.12
CA ALA A 136 50.81 20.08 -72.12
C ALA A 136 50.00 19.15 -71.21
N HIS A 137 49.39 18.10 -71.77
CA HIS A 137 48.67 17.10 -71.00
C HIS A 137 49.59 16.31 -70.04
N ILE A 138 50.84 16.01 -70.43
CA ILE A 138 51.83 15.40 -69.52
C ILE A 138 52.05 16.27 -68.28
N GLU A 139 52.25 17.57 -68.46
CA GLU A 139 52.47 18.49 -67.34
C GLU A 139 51.23 18.60 -66.44
N GLU A 140 50.03 18.59 -67.04
CA GLU A 140 48.76 18.53 -66.29
C GLU A 140 48.64 17.27 -65.43
N VAL A 141 48.90 16.09 -65.99
CA VAL A 141 48.77 14.82 -65.25
C VAL A 141 49.89 14.62 -64.21
N LYS A 142 51.10 15.14 -64.45
CA LYS A 142 52.18 15.17 -63.44
C LYS A 142 51.84 16.04 -62.25
N LEU A 143 51.18 17.18 -62.46
CA LEU A 143 50.71 18.01 -61.36
C LEU A 143 49.70 17.24 -60.49
N LYS A 144 48.74 16.56 -61.12
CA LYS A 144 47.76 15.70 -60.43
C LYS A 144 48.42 14.52 -59.71
N GLN A 145 49.48 13.94 -60.28
CA GLN A 145 50.30 12.91 -59.62
C GLN A 145 50.94 13.44 -58.35
N LYS A 146 51.60 14.60 -58.42
CA LYS A 146 52.23 15.24 -57.27
C LYS A 146 51.23 15.57 -56.16
N GLU A 147 50.03 16.02 -56.51
CA GLU A 147 48.93 16.25 -55.57
C GLU A 147 48.44 14.95 -54.92
N ALA A 148 48.30 13.87 -55.70
CA ALA A 148 47.90 12.56 -55.20
C ALA A 148 48.96 11.96 -54.26
N ASP A 149 50.25 12.10 -54.59
CA ASP A 149 51.38 11.70 -53.74
C ASP A 149 51.41 12.50 -52.43
N ALA A 150 51.20 13.82 -52.50
CA ALA A 150 51.12 14.67 -51.32
C ALA A 150 49.95 14.27 -50.41
N ASN A 151 48.78 13.95 -50.99
CA ASN A 151 47.62 13.48 -50.24
C ASN A 151 47.86 12.11 -49.61
N PHE A 152 48.47 11.16 -50.33
CA PHE A 152 48.84 9.84 -49.78
C PHE A 152 49.80 9.97 -48.59
N ASN A 153 50.87 10.77 -48.73
CA ASN A 153 51.84 11.00 -47.66
C ASN A 153 51.18 11.67 -46.44
N LYS A 154 50.25 12.61 -46.66
CA LYS A 154 49.48 13.27 -45.59
C LYS A 154 48.61 12.28 -44.81
N GLU A 155 47.88 11.40 -45.50
CA GLU A 155 47.02 10.40 -44.87
C GLU A 155 47.84 9.31 -44.15
N GLN A 156 49.00 8.93 -44.70
CA GLN A 156 49.93 7.99 -44.08
C GLN A 156 50.57 8.54 -42.79
N ALA A 157 50.84 9.84 -42.73
CA ALA A 157 51.45 10.52 -41.58
C ALA A 157 50.50 10.73 -40.39
N LYS A 158 49.19 10.45 -40.52
CA LYS A 158 48.24 10.54 -39.39
C LYS A 158 48.65 9.58 -38.27
N VAL A 159 48.75 10.07 -37.03
CA VAL A 159 49.16 9.26 -35.87
C VAL A 159 47.99 8.35 -35.45
N ILE A 160 48.27 7.07 -35.23
CA ILE A 160 47.35 6.08 -34.65
C ILE A 160 48.02 5.41 -33.45
N PRO A 161 47.25 4.79 -32.54
CA PRO A 161 47.81 3.93 -31.50
C PRO A 161 48.71 2.86 -32.13
N GLU A 162 49.86 2.59 -31.51
CA GLU A 162 50.71 1.50 -31.97
C GLU A 162 50.03 0.14 -31.73
N ALA A 163 50.41 -0.89 -32.49
CA ALA A 163 49.82 -2.23 -32.32
C ALA A 163 50.02 -2.78 -30.89
N SER A 164 51.11 -2.40 -30.23
CA SER A 164 51.39 -2.64 -28.82
C SER A 164 50.38 -1.96 -27.90
N ASP A 165 50.08 -0.67 -28.12
CA ASP A 165 49.13 0.09 -27.32
C ASP A 165 47.69 -0.43 -27.48
N LEU A 166 47.32 -0.84 -28.70
CA LEU A 166 46.03 -1.46 -28.97
C LEU A 166 45.89 -2.83 -28.28
N ALA A 167 46.97 -3.62 -28.22
CA ALA A 167 46.99 -4.87 -27.48
C ALA A 167 46.85 -4.65 -25.97
N VAL A 168 47.49 -3.60 -25.41
CA VAL A 168 47.37 -3.23 -24.00
C VAL A 168 45.95 -2.79 -23.63
N THR A 169 45.31 -1.99 -24.47
CA THR A 169 43.91 -1.57 -24.23
C THR A 169 42.93 -2.73 -24.33
N LYS A 170 43.13 -3.65 -25.29
CA LYS A 170 42.37 -4.90 -25.38
C LYS A 170 42.51 -5.76 -24.12
N GLN A 171 43.74 -5.99 -23.67
CA GLN A 171 44.01 -6.79 -22.47
C GLN A 171 43.32 -6.18 -21.24
N LYS A 172 43.41 -4.86 -21.06
CA LYS A 172 42.73 -4.16 -19.96
C LYS A 172 41.21 -4.29 -20.01
N ALA A 173 40.61 -4.25 -21.21
CA ALA A 173 39.17 -4.47 -21.38
C ALA A 173 38.78 -5.91 -21.01
N GLU A 174 39.55 -6.91 -21.44
CA GLU A 174 39.32 -8.32 -21.10
C GLU A 174 39.49 -8.61 -19.59
N GLU A 175 40.50 -8.03 -18.95
CA GLU A 175 40.73 -8.14 -17.51
C GLU A 175 39.60 -7.48 -16.70
N ALA A 176 39.20 -6.25 -17.06
CA ALA A 176 38.11 -5.54 -16.40
C ALA A 176 36.76 -6.28 -16.56
N LYS A 177 36.53 -6.91 -17.72
CA LYS A 177 35.35 -7.75 -17.95
C LYS A 177 35.32 -8.98 -17.03
N LYS A 178 36.46 -9.66 -16.84
CA LYS A 178 36.57 -10.80 -15.91
C LYS A 178 36.35 -10.36 -14.45
N GLU A 179 36.89 -9.20 -14.06
CA GLU A 179 36.66 -8.62 -12.73
C GLU A 179 35.15 -8.35 -12.50
N ALA A 180 34.45 -7.79 -13.50
CA ALA A 180 33.02 -7.56 -13.43
C ALA A 180 32.19 -8.85 -13.33
N GLU A 181 32.60 -9.91 -14.04
CA GLU A 181 31.96 -11.24 -13.97
C GLU A 181 32.11 -11.87 -12.58
N VAL A 182 33.31 -11.83 -11.99
CA VAL A 182 33.55 -12.32 -10.62
C VAL A 182 32.75 -11.50 -9.59
N ALA A 183 32.68 -10.18 -9.76
CA ALA A 183 31.88 -9.32 -8.88
C ALA A 183 30.38 -9.64 -8.99
N LYS A 184 29.90 -9.97 -10.20
CA LYS A 184 28.53 -10.41 -10.44
C LYS A 184 28.22 -11.73 -9.74
N GLU A 185 29.09 -12.74 -9.87
CA GLU A 185 28.89 -14.02 -9.17
C GLU A 185 28.81 -13.86 -7.65
N LYS A 186 29.63 -12.98 -7.07
CA LYS A 186 29.57 -12.66 -5.64
C LYS A 186 28.26 -11.99 -5.26
N TYR A 187 27.76 -11.06 -6.07
CA TYR A 187 26.47 -10.42 -5.88
C TYR A 187 25.32 -11.43 -5.97
N ASP A 188 25.28 -12.24 -7.03
CA ASP A 188 24.25 -13.26 -7.24
C ASP A 188 24.21 -14.26 -6.07
N LYS A 189 25.38 -14.69 -5.56
CA LYS A 189 25.48 -15.55 -4.37
C LYS A 189 24.96 -14.85 -3.10
N ALA A 190 25.28 -13.56 -2.90
CA ALA A 190 24.78 -12.82 -1.75
C ALA A 190 23.26 -12.62 -1.79
N VAL A 191 22.67 -12.45 -2.98
CA VAL A 191 21.21 -12.42 -3.16
C VAL A 191 20.58 -13.78 -2.82
N GLN A 192 21.20 -14.89 -3.21
CA GLN A 192 20.72 -16.23 -2.83
C GLN A 192 20.79 -16.44 -1.31
N GLU A 193 21.84 -15.96 -0.64
CA GLU A 193 21.94 -16.03 0.82
C GLU A 193 20.81 -15.24 1.51
N VAL A 194 20.43 -14.06 1.00
CA VAL A 194 19.27 -13.29 1.50
C VAL A 194 17.97 -14.09 1.40
N GLU A 195 17.74 -14.73 0.25
CA GLU A 195 16.53 -15.53 0.02
C GLU A 195 16.48 -16.74 0.95
N VAL A 196 17.62 -17.38 1.21
CA VAL A 196 17.72 -18.48 2.18
C VAL A 196 17.35 -18.02 3.58
N GLU A 197 17.88 -16.90 4.06
CA GLU A 197 17.56 -16.42 5.42
C GLU A 197 16.11 -15.93 5.54
N LYS A 198 15.57 -15.32 4.49
CA LYS A 198 14.14 -14.96 4.43
C LYS A 198 13.24 -16.19 4.57
N ASN A 199 13.57 -17.29 3.88
CA ASN A 199 12.79 -18.52 3.97
C ASN A 199 12.84 -19.14 5.37
N LYS A 200 13.96 -19.01 6.11
CA LYS A 200 14.02 -19.45 7.52
C LYS A 200 13.10 -18.65 8.43
N ILE A 201 12.97 -17.33 8.20
CA ILE A 201 11.99 -16.50 8.93
C ILE A 201 10.57 -16.99 8.65
N LEU A 202 10.22 -17.20 7.38
CA LEU A 202 8.90 -17.69 7.00
C LEU A 202 8.57 -19.08 7.57
N GLU A 203 9.56 -19.98 7.63
CA GLU A 203 9.40 -21.29 8.27
C GLU A 203 9.17 -21.15 9.79
N GLN A 204 9.93 -20.28 10.45
CA GLN A 204 9.76 -19.99 11.88
C GLN A 204 8.40 -19.36 12.19
N ASP A 205 7.93 -18.42 11.36
CA ASP A 205 6.61 -17.80 11.50
C ASP A 205 5.50 -18.83 11.31
N ALA A 206 5.61 -19.72 10.32
CA ALA A 206 4.65 -20.78 10.10
C ALA A 206 4.60 -21.82 11.24
N GLU A 207 5.71 -22.08 11.91
CA GLU A 207 5.75 -22.90 13.13
C GLU A 207 5.08 -22.19 14.31
N ASN A 208 5.34 -20.89 14.47
CA ASN A 208 4.70 -20.06 15.49
C ASN A 208 3.18 -19.96 15.29
N GLU A 209 2.70 -19.80 14.05
CA GLU A 209 1.26 -19.82 13.73
C GLU A 209 0.59 -21.13 14.16
N LYS A 210 1.20 -22.29 13.86
CA LYS A 210 0.69 -23.58 14.30
C LYS A 210 0.65 -23.69 15.83
N LYS A 211 1.68 -23.15 16.51
CA LYS A 211 1.75 -23.15 17.97
C LYS A 211 0.65 -22.28 18.57
N ILE A 212 0.34 -21.14 17.96
CA ILE A 212 -0.78 -20.26 18.34
C ILE A 212 -2.10 -20.99 18.20
N ASP A 213 -2.37 -21.64 17.07
CA ASP A 213 -3.62 -22.39 16.87
C ASP A 213 -3.81 -23.48 17.95
N VAL A 214 -2.74 -24.20 18.29
CA VAL A 214 -2.78 -25.21 19.36
C VAL A 214 -3.08 -24.60 20.72
N LEU A 215 -2.40 -23.50 21.07
CA LEU A 215 -2.58 -22.82 22.35
C LEU A 215 -3.97 -22.18 22.47
N GLN A 216 -4.50 -21.60 21.41
CA GLN A 216 -5.87 -21.06 21.37
C GLN A 216 -6.93 -22.14 21.63
N ASN A 217 -6.78 -23.30 20.99
CA ASN A 217 -7.69 -24.42 21.25
C ASN A 217 -7.60 -24.89 22.71
N LYS A 218 -6.37 -24.96 23.26
CA LYS A 218 -6.16 -25.33 24.66
C LYS A 218 -6.81 -24.33 25.64
N VAL A 219 -6.66 -23.03 25.39
CA VAL A 219 -7.32 -21.95 26.16
C VAL A 219 -8.84 -22.12 26.11
N ALA A 220 -9.41 -22.24 24.91
CA ALA A 220 -10.86 -22.41 24.73
C ALA A 220 -11.42 -23.68 25.40
N ASP A 221 -10.66 -24.78 25.41
CA ASP A 221 -11.05 -26.03 26.06
C ASP A 221 -11.00 -25.91 27.60
N LEU A 222 -9.98 -25.23 28.14
CA LEU A 222 -9.85 -24.98 29.58
C LEU A 222 -10.94 -24.04 30.09
N GLU A 223 -11.26 -22.97 29.37
CA GLU A 223 -12.39 -22.07 29.67
C GLU A 223 -13.72 -22.84 29.76
N LYS A 224 -14.02 -23.66 28.75
CA LYS A 224 -15.22 -24.51 28.75
C LYS A 224 -15.21 -25.53 29.89
N GLY A 225 -14.04 -26.01 30.29
CA GLY A 225 -13.84 -26.96 31.37
C GLY A 225 -14.18 -26.41 32.77
N ILE A 226 -14.19 -25.08 32.95
CA ILE A 226 -14.49 -24.44 34.25
C ILE A 226 -16.01 -24.40 34.52
N ALA A 227 -16.85 -24.18 33.50
CA ALA A 227 -18.29 -24.00 33.65
C ALA A 227 -19.02 -25.17 34.36
N PRO A 228 -18.71 -26.47 34.10
CA PRO A 228 -19.30 -27.59 34.84
C PRO A 228 -19.03 -27.54 36.34
N TYR A 229 -17.81 -27.15 36.75
CA TYR A 229 -17.46 -27.03 38.17
C TYR A 229 -18.18 -25.85 38.83
N GLN A 230 -18.31 -24.71 38.14
CA GLN A 230 -19.07 -23.56 38.64
C GLN A 230 -20.56 -23.89 38.85
N ASN A 231 -21.18 -24.62 37.91
CA ASN A 231 -22.55 -25.11 38.06
C ASN A 231 -22.68 -26.04 39.28
N LYS A 232 -21.72 -26.94 39.46
CA LYS A 232 -21.69 -27.85 40.62
C LYS A 232 -21.53 -27.11 41.94
N VAL A 233 -20.72 -26.04 41.99
CA VAL A 233 -20.61 -25.14 43.15
C VAL A 233 -21.95 -24.50 43.48
N ALA A 234 -22.67 -23.97 42.49
CA ALA A 234 -23.99 -23.37 42.69
C ALA A 234 -25.01 -24.38 43.24
N GLU A 235 -25.02 -25.61 42.72
CA GLU A 235 -25.87 -26.69 43.23
C GLU A 235 -25.55 -27.05 44.68
N LEU A 236 -24.26 -27.25 44.99
CA LEU A 236 -23.80 -27.59 46.35
C LEU A 236 -24.15 -26.49 47.35
N ASN A 237 -23.98 -25.22 46.99
CA ASN A 237 -24.36 -24.08 47.84
C ASN A 237 -25.87 -24.07 48.11
N LYS A 238 -26.70 -24.37 47.11
CA LYS A 238 -28.16 -24.48 47.27
C LYS A 238 -28.57 -25.64 48.17
N GLU A 239 -27.88 -26.77 48.08
CA GLU A 239 -28.11 -27.94 48.93
C GLU A 239 -27.70 -27.68 50.38
N ILE A 240 -26.52 -27.06 50.60
CA ILE A 240 -26.05 -26.63 51.91
C ILE A 240 -27.05 -25.65 52.55
N ALA A 241 -27.54 -24.65 51.81
CA ALA A 241 -28.49 -23.67 52.32
C ALA A 241 -29.83 -24.33 52.74
N ARG A 242 -30.31 -25.33 51.99
CA ARG A 242 -31.49 -26.11 52.37
C ARG A 242 -31.26 -26.91 53.65
N LEU A 243 -30.16 -27.66 53.72
CA LEU A 243 -29.82 -28.46 54.91
C LEU A 243 -29.63 -27.58 56.15
N GLN A 244 -29.09 -26.36 56.00
CA GLN A 244 -29.00 -25.38 57.08
C GLN A 244 -30.38 -24.87 57.54
N SER A 245 -31.33 -24.69 56.62
CA SER A 245 -32.71 -24.37 56.96
C SER A 245 -33.38 -25.52 57.70
N ASP A 246 -33.22 -26.75 57.22
CA ASP A 246 -33.78 -27.95 57.85
C ASP A 246 -33.22 -28.17 59.26
N LEU A 247 -31.91 -27.90 59.45
CA LEU A 247 -31.27 -27.95 60.76
C LEU A 247 -31.86 -26.91 61.72
N LYS A 248 -32.05 -25.66 61.24
CA LYS A 248 -32.68 -24.59 62.03
C LYS A 248 -34.11 -24.95 62.42
N ASP A 249 -34.90 -25.48 61.50
CA ASP A 249 -36.27 -25.91 61.79
C ASP A 249 -36.28 -27.07 62.81
N ALA A 250 -35.32 -27.99 62.73
CA ALA A 250 -35.17 -29.08 63.70
C ALA A 250 -34.75 -28.59 65.10
N GLU A 251 -33.93 -27.55 65.18
CA GLU A 251 -33.56 -26.86 66.43
C GLU A 251 -34.77 -26.16 67.06
N GLU A 252 -35.54 -25.40 66.27
CA GLU A 252 -36.71 -24.63 66.74
C GLU A 252 -37.88 -25.54 67.19
N ASN A 253 -38.03 -26.71 66.56
CA ASN A 253 -39.10 -27.67 66.87
C ASN A 253 -38.68 -28.77 67.86
N ASN A 254 -37.48 -28.66 68.46
CA ASN A 254 -36.98 -29.56 69.50
C ASN A 254 -36.94 -31.05 69.09
N VAL A 255 -36.58 -31.29 67.82
CA VAL A 255 -36.43 -32.63 67.22
C VAL A 255 -35.26 -33.38 67.89
N GLU A 256 -35.30 -34.72 67.94
CA GLU A 256 -34.27 -35.54 68.59
C GLU A 256 -32.84 -35.28 68.07
N ASP A 257 -31.86 -35.27 68.98
CA ASP A 257 -30.47 -34.88 68.70
C ASP A 257 -29.81 -35.72 67.60
N TYR A 258 -30.13 -37.01 67.46
CA TYR A 258 -29.57 -37.85 66.39
C TYR A 258 -29.95 -37.37 64.97
N ILE A 259 -31.09 -36.67 64.82
CA ILE A 259 -31.51 -36.09 63.54
C ILE A 259 -30.70 -34.81 63.25
N LYS A 260 -30.44 -33.99 64.27
CA LYS A 260 -29.60 -32.79 64.15
C LYS A 260 -28.16 -33.15 63.82
N GLU A 261 -27.58 -34.13 64.52
CA GLU A 261 -26.23 -34.65 64.23
C GLU A 261 -26.13 -35.20 62.79
N GLY A 262 -27.20 -35.85 62.30
CA GLY A 262 -27.28 -36.32 60.91
C GLY A 262 -27.30 -35.18 59.88
N LEU A 263 -28.03 -34.10 60.15
CA LEU A 263 -28.06 -32.90 59.30
C LEU A 263 -26.73 -32.13 59.33
N GLU A 264 -26.10 -32.00 60.50
CA GLU A 264 -24.77 -31.42 60.65
C GLU A 264 -23.72 -32.20 59.86
N GLN A 265 -23.75 -33.53 59.92
CA GLN A 265 -22.85 -34.38 59.15
C GLN A 265 -23.09 -34.23 57.63
N ALA A 266 -24.36 -34.21 57.18
CA ALA A 266 -24.68 -33.99 55.78
C ALA A 266 -24.20 -32.61 55.26
N ILE A 267 -24.30 -31.56 56.08
CA ILE A 267 -23.74 -30.23 55.78
C ILE A 267 -22.21 -30.31 55.68
N ALA A 268 -21.55 -31.01 56.61
CA ALA A 268 -20.10 -31.16 56.62
C ALA A 268 -19.59 -31.90 55.36
N ASP A 269 -20.26 -32.99 54.97
CA ASP A 269 -19.92 -33.77 53.77
C ASP A 269 -20.08 -32.93 52.49
N LYS A 270 -21.18 -32.16 52.39
CA LYS A 270 -21.41 -31.27 51.24
C LYS A 270 -20.44 -30.11 51.18
N LYS A 271 -20.00 -29.58 52.34
CA LYS A 271 -18.92 -28.58 52.39
C LYS A 271 -17.57 -29.16 51.97
N ALA A 272 -17.28 -30.41 52.27
CA ALA A 272 -16.06 -31.08 51.81
C ALA A 272 -16.08 -31.32 50.28
N GLU A 273 -17.24 -31.72 49.73
CA GLU A 273 -17.45 -31.83 48.27
C GLU A 273 -17.30 -30.46 47.58
N LEU A 274 -17.82 -29.39 48.18
CA LEU A 274 -17.67 -28.01 47.72
C LEU A 274 -16.20 -27.58 47.70
N ALA A 275 -15.46 -27.83 48.78
CA ALA A 275 -14.03 -27.50 48.87
C ALA A 275 -13.20 -28.22 47.79
N THR A 276 -13.51 -29.51 47.54
CA THR A 276 -12.86 -30.30 46.50
C THR A 276 -13.18 -29.75 45.10
N THR A 277 -14.43 -29.37 44.86
CA THR A 277 -14.86 -28.76 43.60
C THR A 277 -14.17 -27.43 43.36
N GLN A 278 -14.02 -26.61 44.40
CA GLN A 278 -13.29 -25.34 44.34
C GLN A 278 -11.81 -25.55 44.01
N THR A 279 -11.15 -26.54 44.61
CA THR A 279 -9.76 -26.88 44.29
C THR A 279 -9.57 -27.27 42.81
N ASN A 280 -10.56 -27.95 42.21
CA ASN A 280 -10.51 -28.29 40.77
C ASN A 280 -10.67 -27.06 39.87
N ILE A 281 -11.47 -26.08 40.29
CA ILE A 281 -11.59 -24.78 39.61
C ILE A 281 -10.23 -24.07 39.65
N ASP A 282 -9.65 -23.90 40.84
CA ASP A 282 -8.39 -23.18 41.04
C ASP A 282 -7.26 -23.81 40.21
N LYS A 283 -7.22 -25.15 40.14
CA LYS A 283 -6.25 -25.87 39.30
C LYS A 283 -6.47 -25.60 37.80
N THR A 284 -7.72 -25.66 37.33
CA THR A 284 -8.04 -25.44 35.91
C THR A 284 -7.77 -23.99 35.50
N GLN A 285 -8.02 -23.04 36.41
CA GLN A 285 -7.66 -21.63 36.24
C GLN A 285 -6.14 -21.43 36.16
N LYS A 286 -5.36 -22.12 36.99
CA LYS A 286 -3.90 -22.07 36.89
C LYS A 286 -3.39 -22.59 35.55
N ASP A 287 -3.95 -23.71 35.07
CA ASP A 287 -3.59 -24.29 33.77
C ASP A 287 -3.99 -23.36 32.60
N LEU A 288 -5.07 -22.58 32.76
CA LEU A 288 -5.52 -21.56 31.82
C LEU A 288 -4.54 -20.38 31.78
N GLU A 289 -4.21 -19.78 32.93
CA GLU A 289 -3.22 -18.70 33.04
C GLU A 289 -1.86 -19.08 32.41
N ASP A 290 -1.39 -20.31 32.65
CA ASP A 290 -0.12 -20.79 32.11
C ASP A 290 -0.20 -20.94 30.57
N ALA A 291 -1.35 -21.35 30.02
CA ALA A 291 -1.56 -21.46 28.58
C ALA A 291 -1.68 -20.09 27.89
N GLU A 292 -2.34 -19.13 28.54
CA GLU A 292 -2.47 -17.74 28.07
C GLU A 292 -1.11 -17.04 28.06
N LEU A 293 -0.31 -17.20 29.13
CA LEU A 293 1.05 -16.67 29.20
C LEU A 293 1.96 -17.27 28.12
N GLU A 294 1.79 -18.55 27.79
CA GLU A 294 2.54 -19.16 26.69
C GLU A 294 2.09 -18.62 25.32
N LEU A 295 0.79 -18.40 25.13
CA LEU A 295 0.23 -17.82 23.91
C LEU A 295 0.73 -16.38 23.70
N GLU A 296 0.73 -15.57 24.75
CA GLU A 296 1.24 -14.20 24.75
C GLU A 296 2.72 -14.15 24.35
N LYS A 297 3.55 -15.02 24.95
CA LYS A 297 4.98 -15.12 24.60
C LYS A 297 5.22 -15.45 23.14
N VAL A 298 4.41 -16.33 22.54
CA VAL A 298 4.55 -16.69 21.12
C VAL A 298 4.06 -15.54 20.22
N LEU A 299 2.95 -14.88 20.58
CA LEU A 299 2.43 -13.72 19.86
C LEU A 299 3.42 -12.55 19.85
N ALA A 300 4.13 -12.32 20.95
CA ALA A 300 5.19 -11.29 21.06
C ALA A 300 6.38 -11.55 20.10
N THR A 301 6.58 -12.79 19.64
CA THR A 301 7.65 -13.12 18.68
C THR A 301 7.27 -12.91 17.22
N LEU A 302 5.98 -12.77 16.91
CA LEU A 302 5.49 -12.51 15.55
C LEU A 302 5.35 -11.01 15.23
N ASP A 303 5.53 -10.15 16.22
CA ASP A 303 5.35 -8.70 16.10
C ASP A 303 6.34 -7.94 16.98
N PRO A 304 7.59 -7.70 16.51
CA PRO A 304 8.59 -6.93 17.25
C PRO A 304 8.26 -5.44 17.40
N GLU A 305 7.17 -4.94 16.78
CA GLU A 305 6.67 -3.57 16.90
C GLU A 305 5.36 -3.49 17.72
N GLY A 306 5.12 -4.45 18.62
CA GLY A 306 3.96 -4.47 19.51
C GLY A 306 3.90 -3.27 20.47
N LYS A 307 2.71 -2.64 20.53
CA LYS A 307 2.29 -1.66 21.55
C LYS A 307 2.80 -2.01 22.95
N THR A 308 3.21 -0.99 23.71
CA THR A 308 3.77 -1.12 25.06
C THR A 308 2.73 -1.69 26.05
N GLN A 309 3.19 -2.31 27.15
CA GLN A 309 2.29 -2.80 28.22
C GLN A 309 1.36 -1.69 28.74
N ASP A 310 1.84 -0.45 28.80
CA ASP A 310 1.03 0.71 29.18
C ASP A 310 -0.12 0.99 28.20
N GLU A 311 0.07 0.69 26.90
CA GLU A 311 -0.97 0.82 25.88
C GLU A 311 -1.96 -0.35 25.92
N LEU A 312 -1.49 -1.56 26.26
CA LEU A 312 -2.35 -2.73 26.49
C LEU A 312 -3.19 -2.57 27.76
N ASP A 313 -2.60 -2.04 28.84
CA ASP A 313 -3.29 -1.76 30.10
C ASP A 313 -4.31 -0.64 29.94
N LYS A 314 -4.02 0.35 29.07
CA LYS A 314 -4.95 1.42 28.71
C LYS A 314 -6.12 0.90 27.86
N GLU A 315 -5.84 0.07 26.85
CA GLU A 315 -6.87 -0.55 26.01
C GLU A 315 -7.76 -1.50 26.85
N ALA A 316 -7.17 -2.28 27.78
CA ALA A 316 -7.93 -3.11 28.72
C ALA A 316 -8.77 -2.28 29.72
N ALA A 317 -8.29 -1.11 30.16
CA ALA A 317 -9.06 -0.20 31.00
C ALA A 317 -10.22 0.48 30.24
N GLU A 318 -10.03 0.77 28.95
CA GLU A 318 -11.05 1.32 28.06
C GLU A 318 -12.11 0.27 27.72
N ASP A 319 -11.72 -0.98 27.46
CA ASP A 319 -12.62 -2.12 27.25
C ASP A 319 -13.45 -2.43 28.50
N ALA A 320 -12.84 -2.43 29.69
CA ALA A 320 -13.54 -2.62 30.96
C ALA A 320 -14.57 -1.51 31.24
N ASN A 321 -14.29 -0.27 30.81
CA ASN A 321 -15.23 0.84 30.92
C ASN A 321 -16.41 0.69 29.94
N ILE A 322 -16.17 0.18 28.74
CA ILE A 322 -17.23 -0.12 27.75
C ILE A 322 -18.14 -1.24 28.26
N GLU A 323 -17.58 -2.33 28.79
CA GLU A 323 -18.37 -3.43 29.36
C GLU A 323 -19.21 -2.97 30.56
N ALA A 324 -18.65 -2.15 31.45
CA ALA A 324 -19.39 -1.56 32.56
C ALA A 324 -20.55 -0.66 32.09
N LEU A 325 -20.37 0.10 31.00
CA LEU A 325 -21.42 0.90 30.38
C LEU A 325 -22.51 0.04 29.73
N GLN A 326 -22.15 -1.05 29.06
CA GLN A 326 -23.10 -2.01 28.47
C GLN A 326 -23.97 -2.68 29.54
N ASN A 327 -23.37 -3.18 30.63
CA ASN A 327 -24.10 -3.77 31.75
C ASN A 327 -25.07 -2.76 32.39
N LYS A 328 -24.63 -1.50 32.55
CA LYS A 328 -25.47 -0.42 33.07
C LYS A 328 -26.64 -0.07 32.15
N VAL A 329 -26.44 -0.09 30.83
CA VAL A 329 -27.53 0.09 29.85
C VAL A 329 -28.54 -1.05 29.99
N ALA A 330 -28.10 -2.30 30.01
CA ALA A 330 -28.98 -3.46 30.14
C ALA A 330 -29.81 -3.45 31.44
N ASP A 331 -29.21 -3.08 32.57
CA ASP A 331 -29.92 -2.94 33.84
C ASP A 331 -31.01 -1.86 33.80
N LEU A 332 -30.71 -0.73 33.14
CA LEU A 332 -31.66 0.38 32.99
C LEU A 332 -32.79 0.05 32.02
N GLU A 333 -32.51 -0.67 30.93
CA GLU A 333 -33.54 -1.19 30.00
C GLU A 333 -34.51 -2.13 30.71
N ASN A 334 -33.99 -3.06 31.50
CA ASN A 334 -34.81 -3.96 32.30
C ASN A 334 -35.70 -3.20 33.30
N LYS A 335 -35.14 -2.18 33.96
CA LYS A 335 -35.89 -1.35 34.92
C LYS A 335 -36.97 -0.49 34.26
N VAL A 336 -36.71 0.05 33.06
CA VAL A 336 -37.72 0.73 32.25
C VAL A 336 -38.86 -0.24 31.90
N ALA A 337 -38.54 -1.45 31.46
CA ALA A 337 -39.55 -2.46 31.11
C ALA A 337 -40.42 -2.90 32.30
N GLU A 338 -39.86 -2.97 33.51
CA GLU A 338 -40.63 -3.24 34.73
C GLU A 338 -41.56 -2.08 35.12
N LEU A 339 -41.06 -0.84 35.08
CA LEU A 339 -41.84 0.35 35.39
C LEU A 339 -42.97 0.57 34.38
N ASP A 340 -42.75 0.29 33.10
CA ASP A 340 -43.79 0.36 32.06
C ASP A 340 -44.92 -0.65 32.32
N LYS A 341 -44.59 -1.88 32.73
CA LYS A 341 -45.59 -2.88 33.13
C LYS A 341 -46.40 -2.41 34.33
N GLU A 342 -45.76 -1.81 35.32
CA GLU A 342 -46.44 -1.32 36.53
C GLU A 342 -47.32 -0.10 36.25
N VAL A 343 -46.86 0.84 35.41
CA VAL A 343 -47.68 1.96 34.93
C VAL A 343 -48.89 1.46 34.15
N THR A 344 -48.73 0.45 33.29
CA THR A 344 -49.84 -0.15 32.53
C THR A 344 -50.85 -0.83 33.45
N ARG A 345 -50.38 -1.55 34.47
CA ARG A 345 -51.23 -2.17 35.49
C ARG A 345 -52.04 -1.12 36.26
N LEU A 346 -51.38 -0.08 36.76
CA LEU A 346 -52.05 1.00 37.50
C LEU A 346 -53.05 1.78 36.65
N GLN A 347 -52.80 1.94 35.35
CA GLN A 347 -53.79 2.51 34.41
C GLN A 347 -55.02 1.62 34.26
N SER A 348 -54.84 0.29 34.18
CA SER A 348 -55.95 -0.66 34.14
C SER A 348 -56.74 -0.63 35.44
N ASP A 349 -56.06 -0.68 36.59
CA ASP A 349 -56.70 -0.67 37.92
C ASP A 349 -57.49 0.62 38.15
N LEU A 350 -56.96 1.78 37.70
CA LEU A 350 -57.66 3.06 37.78
C LEU A 350 -58.90 3.07 36.89
N LYS A 351 -58.81 2.56 35.66
CA LYS A 351 -59.94 2.46 34.74
C LYS A 351 -61.03 1.55 35.27
N ASP A 352 -60.66 0.39 35.83
CA ASP A 352 -61.62 -0.53 36.44
C ASP A 352 -62.30 0.10 37.66
N ALA A 353 -61.57 0.90 38.46
CA ALA A 353 -62.13 1.64 39.58
C ALA A 353 -63.11 2.75 39.14
N GLU A 354 -62.85 3.41 38.01
CA GLU A 354 -63.74 4.39 37.39
C GLU A 354 -65.04 3.75 36.85
N GLU A 355 -64.93 2.58 36.20
CA GLU A 355 -66.08 1.86 35.62
C GLU A 355 -66.97 1.18 36.67
N ASN A 356 -66.40 0.74 37.81
CA ASN A 356 -67.12 0.01 38.86
C ASN A 356 -67.56 0.87 40.05
N ASN A 357 -67.51 2.20 39.91
CA ASN A 357 -68.03 3.15 40.90
C ASN A 357 -67.42 3.00 42.32
N VAL A 358 -66.12 2.70 42.39
CA VAL A 358 -65.33 2.58 43.63
C VAL A 358 -65.22 3.95 44.33
N GLU A 359 -65.07 3.98 45.66
CA GLU A 359 -64.96 5.22 46.44
C GLU A 359 -63.82 6.14 45.96
N ASP A 360 -64.10 7.45 45.92
CA ASP A 360 -63.20 8.46 45.33
C ASP A 360 -61.80 8.50 45.96
N TYR A 361 -61.67 8.20 47.26
CA TYR A 361 -60.36 8.16 47.93
C TYR A 361 -59.44 7.05 47.39
N VAL A 362 -60.01 5.96 46.85
CA VAL A 362 -59.24 4.85 46.24
C VAL A 362 -58.74 5.25 44.86
N LYS A 363 -59.58 5.95 44.07
CA LYS A 363 -59.20 6.49 42.76
C LYS A 363 -58.11 7.55 42.88
N GLU A 364 -58.22 8.46 43.85
CA GLU A 364 -57.16 9.45 44.14
C GLU A 364 -55.85 8.78 44.55
N GLY A 365 -55.91 7.68 45.32
CA GLY A 365 -54.73 6.89 45.69
C GLY A 365 -54.05 6.23 44.50
N LEU A 366 -54.82 5.63 43.58
CA LEU A 366 -54.34 5.01 42.35
C LEU A 366 -53.77 6.05 41.36
N ASP A 367 -54.44 7.19 41.20
CA ASP A 367 -53.97 8.28 40.34
C ASP A 367 -52.65 8.89 40.84
N LYS A 368 -52.51 9.04 42.17
CA LYS A 368 -51.25 9.46 42.79
C LYS A 368 -50.14 8.43 42.58
N ALA A 369 -50.41 7.14 42.81
CA ALA A 369 -49.42 6.07 42.59
C ALA A 369 -48.99 5.97 41.11
N LEU A 370 -49.96 6.14 40.19
CA LEU A 370 -49.71 6.17 38.75
C LEU A 370 -48.83 7.37 38.36
N THR A 371 -49.11 8.55 38.93
CA THR A 371 -48.33 9.76 38.71
C THR A 371 -46.89 9.59 39.23
N ASP A 372 -46.74 9.07 40.45
CA ASP A 372 -45.43 8.82 41.06
C ASP A 372 -44.60 7.83 40.21
N LYS A 373 -45.22 6.75 39.72
CA LYS A 373 -44.54 5.75 38.86
C LYS A 373 -44.22 6.26 37.46
N LYS A 374 -45.06 7.10 36.86
CA LYS A 374 -44.75 7.78 35.58
C LYS A 374 -43.55 8.72 35.70
N VAL A 375 -43.39 9.39 36.85
CA VAL A 375 -42.20 10.23 37.13
C VAL A 375 -40.96 9.35 37.27
N GLU A 376 -41.04 8.23 37.98
CA GLU A 376 -39.94 7.27 38.13
C GLU A 376 -39.49 6.68 36.78
N LEU A 377 -40.45 6.31 35.92
CA LEU A 377 -40.21 5.84 34.56
C LEU A 377 -39.47 6.89 33.72
N ASN A 378 -39.97 8.13 33.69
CA ASN A 378 -39.34 9.22 32.93
C ASN A 378 -37.91 9.52 33.40
N ASN A 379 -37.64 9.44 34.71
CA ASN A 379 -36.30 9.65 35.25
C ASN A 379 -35.37 8.50 34.88
N THR A 380 -35.87 7.26 34.91
CA THR A 380 -35.10 6.07 34.52
C THR A 380 -34.79 6.06 33.02
N GLN A 381 -35.74 6.48 32.17
CA GLN A 381 -35.53 6.63 30.73
C GLN A 381 -34.44 7.67 30.41
N LYS A 382 -34.43 8.81 31.11
CA LYS A 382 -33.34 9.82 30.96
C LYS A 382 -31.98 9.28 31.37
N ALA A 383 -31.93 8.44 32.40
CA ALA A 383 -30.69 7.79 32.83
C ALA A 383 -30.21 6.77 31.78
N LEU A 384 -31.13 6.02 31.17
CA LEU A 384 -30.85 5.12 30.06
C LEU A 384 -30.30 5.87 28.84
N ASP A 385 -30.96 6.95 28.41
CA ASP A 385 -30.48 7.76 27.27
C ASP A 385 -29.09 8.35 27.52
N THR A 386 -28.80 8.75 28.77
CA THR A 386 -27.50 9.26 29.18
C THR A 386 -26.43 8.16 29.15
N ALA A 387 -26.76 6.96 29.63
CA ALA A 387 -25.86 5.81 29.61
C ALA A 387 -25.59 5.34 28.18
N GLN A 388 -26.61 5.29 27.33
CA GLN A 388 -26.49 4.94 25.92
C GLN A 388 -25.59 5.93 25.17
N LYS A 389 -25.78 7.24 25.40
CA LYS A 389 -24.92 8.27 24.81
C LYS A 389 -23.46 8.15 25.25
N ALA A 390 -23.22 7.79 26.52
CA ALA A 390 -21.87 7.56 27.03
C ALA A 390 -21.23 6.32 26.39
N LEU A 391 -22.00 5.25 26.20
CA LEU A 391 -21.57 4.04 25.49
C LEU A 391 -21.24 4.34 24.02
N ASP A 392 -22.12 5.05 23.32
CA ASP A 392 -21.90 5.45 21.93
C ASP A 392 -20.68 6.38 21.78
N THR A 393 -20.40 7.22 22.77
CA THR A 393 -19.19 8.07 22.79
C THR A 393 -17.94 7.23 22.97
N ALA A 394 -17.93 6.32 23.95
CA ALA A 394 -16.80 5.41 24.20
C ALA A 394 -16.50 4.50 23.00
N LEU A 395 -17.53 4.02 22.30
CA LEU A 395 -17.37 3.21 21.08
C LEU A 395 -16.86 4.01 19.88
N ASN A 396 -17.08 5.33 19.84
CA ASN A 396 -16.62 6.22 18.75
C ASN A 396 -15.19 6.74 18.95
N GLU A 397 -14.66 6.73 20.18
CA GLU A 397 -13.27 7.09 20.48
C GLU A 397 -12.27 6.00 20.02
N LEU A 398 -12.75 4.78 19.75
CA LEU A 398 -12.00 3.64 19.18
C LEU A 398 -11.86 3.71 17.64
N GLY A 399 -11.49 4.88 17.08
CA GLY A 399 -11.41 5.11 15.63
C GLY A 399 -10.65 4.04 14.81
N PRO A 400 -10.84 4.00 13.47
CA PRO A 400 -10.25 2.96 12.62
C PRO A 400 -8.72 3.02 12.69
N ASP A 401 -8.10 1.87 12.97
CA ASP A 401 -6.65 1.71 13.11
C ASP A 401 -5.86 2.36 11.97
N GLY A 402 -4.85 3.15 12.34
CA GLY A 402 -3.72 3.50 11.49
C GLY A 402 -3.69 4.96 11.05
N ASP A 403 -3.07 5.81 11.89
CA ASP A 403 -2.03 6.78 11.51
C ASP A 403 -1.74 7.64 12.75
N GLU A 404 -0.96 7.11 13.71
CA GLU A 404 -0.28 7.97 14.67
C GLU A 404 0.92 8.59 13.96
N GLU A 405 0.74 9.83 13.48
CA GLU A 405 1.88 10.74 13.35
C GLU A 405 2.46 10.94 14.76
N GLU A 406 3.68 10.47 14.97
CA GLU A 406 4.47 10.77 16.17
C GLU A 406 4.47 12.28 16.44
N THR A 407 3.74 12.71 17.46
CA THR A 407 4.02 13.99 18.12
C THR A 407 5.19 13.80 19.07
N PRO A 408 6.35 14.47 18.89
CA PRO A 408 7.43 14.35 19.85
C PRO A 408 7.05 15.02 21.17
N ALA A 409 7.19 14.29 22.28
CA ALA A 409 7.07 14.84 23.62
C ALA A 409 8.06 16.01 23.85
N PRO A 410 7.69 17.04 24.63
CA PRO A 410 8.51 18.22 24.86
C PRO A 410 9.74 17.88 25.71
N ALA A 411 10.94 18.08 25.16
CA ALA A 411 12.19 17.93 25.88
C ALA A 411 12.32 18.93 27.05
N PRO A 412 12.91 18.52 28.18
CA PRO A 412 13.07 19.38 29.35
C PRO A 412 14.10 20.49 29.11
N LYS A 413 13.75 21.68 29.60
CA LYS A 413 14.49 22.95 29.54
C LYS A 413 15.87 22.85 30.23
N PRO A 414 16.99 23.09 29.51
CA PRO A 414 18.28 23.36 30.14
C PRO A 414 18.48 24.87 30.33
N GLU A 415 19.08 25.20 31.47
CA GLU A 415 19.39 26.54 31.93
C GLU A 415 20.37 27.29 31.01
N GLN A 416 20.18 28.61 30.97
CA GLN A 416 20.94 29.58 30.20
C GLN A 416 22.29 29.92 30.88
N PRO A 417 23.39 30.03 30.11
CA PRO A 417 24.43 31.00 30.42
C PRO A 417 24.62 32.05 29.30
N ALA A 418 25.20 33.17 29.71
CA ALA A 418 25.16 34.51 29.11
C ALA A 418 25.82 34.73 27.71
N PRO A 419 25.51 35.84 27.00
CA PRO A 419 25.88 36.06 25.60
C PRO A 419 27.16 36.90 25.41
N ALA A 420 27.92 36.61 24.34
CA ALA A 420 28.93 37.48 23.73
C ALA A 420 29.16 37.07 22.24
N PRO A 421 29.75 37.90 21.36
CA PRO A 421 29.05 38.55 20.26
C PRO A 421 29.39 38.02 18.85
N LYS A 422 28.49 38.33 17.91
CA LYS A 422 28.46 37.90 16.51
C LYS A 422 29.40 38.73 15.60
N PRO A 423 30.23 38.13 14.73
CA PRO A 423 30.86 38.84 13.61
C PRO A 423 29.91 38.91 12.39
N ALA A 424 29.97 40.04 11.69
CA ALA A 424 29.16 40.36 10.51
C ALA A 424 29.61 39.62 9.23
N PRO A 425 28.69 39.22 8.32
CA PRO A 425 29.04 38.85 6.95
C PRO A 425 29.00 40.06 6.00
N ALA A 426 30.01 40.13 5.13
CA ALA A 426 30.18 41.09 4.04
C ALA A 426 29.33 40.72 2.79
N PRO A 427 29.15 41.63 1.81
CA PRO A 427 28.00 41.69 0.90
C PRO A 427 28.15 40.90 -0.41
N GLN A 428 27.03 40.41 -0.95
CA GLN A 428 26.91 39.88 -2.31
C GLN A 428 26.56 41.00 -3.33
N PRO A 429 27.14 40.99 -4.54
CA PRO A 429 26.90 42.01 -5.57
C PRO A 429 25.67 41.73 -6.45
N ALA A 430 25.13 42.82 -7.02
CA ALA A 430 23.90 42.91 -7.82
C ALA A 430 24.03 42.36 -9.27
N PRO A 431 22.91 42.00 -9.93
CA PRO A 431 22.89 41.38 -11.27
C PRO A 431 22.64 42.38 -12.42
N ALA A 432 23.09 42.03 -13.63
CA ALA A 432 22.71 42.62 -14.92
C ALA A 432 22.89 41.56 -16.06
N PRO A 433 22.37 41.76 -17.28
CA PRO A 433 20.97 41.62 -17.70
C PRO A 433 20.74 40.55 -18.80
N LYS A 434 19.46 40.31 -19.11
CA LYS A 434 18.84 39.41 -20.13
C LYS A 434 19.47 39.41 -21.54
N PRO A 435 19.21 38.32 -22.29
CA PRO A 435 18.68 38.42 -23.65
C PRO A 435 17.30 37.74 -23.84
N GLU A 436 16.51 38.34 -24.72
CA GLU A 436 15.19 37.95 -25.26
C GLU A 436 15.23 36.62 -26.05
N LYS A 437 14.38 35.65 -25.71
CA LYS A 437 13.06 35.27 -26.29
C LYS A 437 13.12 34.40 -27.56
N THR A 438 12.35 33.31 -27.58
CA THR A 438 11.59 32.85 -28.74
C THR A 438 10.29 32.21 -28.27
N ASP A 439 9.23 32.54 -29.00
CA ASP A 439 7.83 32.22 -28.74
C ASP A 439 7.56 30.76 -29.11
N ASP A 440 7.08 29.97 -28.15
CA ASP A 440 6.21 28.79 -28.31
C ASP A 440 6.20 28.02 -26.98
N GLN A 441 5.29 28.42 -26.07
CA GLN A 441 4.72 27.67 -24.92
C GLN A 441 4.10 28.64 -23.89
N GLN A 442 3.36 29.64 -24.37
CA GLN A 442 2.65 30.59 -23.50
C GLN A 442 1.26 30.88 -24.03
N ALA A 443 0.49 29.80 -24.28
CA ALA A 443 -0.88 29.87 -24.79
C ALA A 443 -1.89 28.97 -24.05
N GLU A 444 -1.56 28.35 -22.92
CA GLU A 444 -2.54 27.53 -22.17
C GLU A 444 -2.68 27.84 -20.66
N GLU A 445 -2.02 28.89 -20.13
CA GLU A 445 -2.09 29.24 -18.70
C GLU A 445 -2.79 30.58 -18.39
N ASP A 446 -3.56 31.13 -19.33
CA ASP A 446 -4.18 32.46 -19.18
C ASP A 446 -5.74 32.43 -19.21
N TYR A 447 -6.36 31.47 -18.51
CA TYR A 447 -7.83 31.39 -18.37
C TYR A 447 -8.40 31.34 -16.93
N ALA A 448 -7.68 31.77 -15.89
CA ALA A 448 -8.28 31.81 -14.54
C ALA A 448 -7.81 32.94 -13.63
N ARG A 449 -7.64 34.16 -14.16
CA ARG A 449 -7.37 35.34 -13.33
C ARG A 449 -7.88 36.63 -13.95
N ARG A 450 -9.19 36.85 -13.92
CA ARG A 450 -9.82 38.17 -14.17
C ARG A 450 -11.26 38.20 -13.64
N SER A 451 -11.45 38.71 -12.41
CA SER A 451 -12.55 39.63 -12.06
C SER A 451 -12.52 39.99 -10.57
N GLU A 452 -11.63 40.88 -10.16
CA GLU A 452 -11.75 41.66 -8.93
C GLU A 452 -10.94 42.94 -9.15
N GLU A 453 -11.61 44.01 -9.61
CA GLU A 453 -11.19 45.42 -9.57
C GLU A 453 -11.92 46.21 -10.68
N GLU A 454 -13.24 46.36 -10.57
CA GLU A 454 -13.90 47.48 -11.26
C GLU A 454 -15.25 47.85 -10.62
N TYR A 455 -15.26 48.25 -9.34
CA TYR A 455 -16.34 49.11 -8.84
C TYR A 455 -15.98 49.78 -7.52
N ASN A 456 -15.15 50.83 -7.54
CA ASN A 456 -15.20 51.91 -6.54
C ASN A 456 -14.35 53.11 -6.97
N ARG A 457 -15.01 54.12 -7.55
CA ARG A 457 -14.55 55.51 -7.57
C ARG A 457 -15.58 56.39 -6.87
N LEU A 458 -15.11 57.12 -5.85
CA LEU A 458 -15.77 58.20 -5.10
C LEU A 458 -16.16 59.39 -6.02
N PRO A 459 -17.07 60.30 -5.59
CA PRO A 459 -16.62 61.51 -4.88
C PRO A 459 -17.52 62.08 -3.74
N GLN A 460 -16.80 62.72 -2.80
CA GLN A 460 -17.06 63.78 -1.80
C GLN A 460 -18.41 64.55 -1.71
N GLN A 461 -18.82 64.93 -0.48
CA GLN A 461 -18.71 66.30 0.12
C GLN A 461 -19.43 66.42 1.51
N GLN A 462 -18.83 67.16 2.46
CA GLN A 462 -19.40 67.78 3.69
C GLN A 462 -19.32 69.34 3.53
N PRO A 463 -19.78 70.29 4.41
CA PRO A 463 -20.18 70.24 5.86
C PRO A 463 -21.34 71.26 6.24
N PRO A 464 -21.43 71.93 7.44
CA PRO A 464 -21.85 71.47 8.78
C PRO A 464 -22.96 72.30 9.53
N LYS A 465 -23.37 71.80 10.72
CA LYS A 465 -23.75 72.49 12.00
C LYS A 465 -25.22 72.89 12.37
N ALA A 466 -25.68 72.30 13.49
CA ALA A 466 -26.40 72.80 14.69
C ALA A 466 -27.76 73.57 14.64
N GLU A 467 -28.80 73.04 15.31
CA GLU A 467 -29.44 73.53 16.58
C GLU A 467 -30.81 72.84 16.88
N LYS A 468 -31.15 72.73 18.18
CA LYS A 468 -32.34 72.12 18.87
C LYS A 468 -33.68 72.84 18.56
N PRO A 469 -34.88 72.43 19.08
CA PRO A 469 -35.39 71.16 19.66
C PRO A 469 -36.76 70.69 19.08
N ALA A 470 -37.25 69.54 19.56
CA ALA A 470 -38.44 68.78 19.13
C ALA A 470 -39.82 69.48 19.20
N PRO A 471 -40.81 68.93 18.46
CA PRO A 471 -42.01 68.45 19.16
C PRO A 471 -42.51 67.05 18.73
N ALA A 472 -42.87 66.29 19.77
CA ALA A 472 -43.88 65.21 19.88
C ALA A 472 -43.89 64.02 18.89
N PRO A 473 -43.83 62.77 19.38
CA PRO A 473 -43.87 61.57 18.55
C PRO A 473 -45.28 61.34 17.98
N LYS A 474 -45.32 61.17 16.66
CA LYS A 474 -46.42 60.53 15.94
C LYS A 474 -46.15 59.01 15.97
N PRO A 475 -47.16 58.15 16.20
CA PRO A 475 -46.94 56.72 16.43
C PRO A 475 -46.13 56.09 15.31
N GLU A 476 -45.05 55.41 15.72
CA GLU A 476 -44.18 54.61 14.87
C GLU A 476 -45.02 53.57 14.13
N GLN A 477 -44.83 53.54 12.81
CA GLN A 477 -45.22 52.42 11.98
C GLN A 477 -44.57 51.14 12.54
N PRO A 478 -45.24 49.98 12.46
CA PRO A 478 -44.67 48.73 12.93
C PRO A 478 -43.32 48.52 12.24
N VAL A 479 -42.27 48.31 13.04
CA VAL A 479 -40.95 47.87 12.58
C VAL A 479 -41.20 46.65 11.67
N PRO A 480 -40.72 46.64 10.40
CA PRO A 480 -40.89 45.49 9.54
C PRO A 480 -40.34 44.26 10.29
N ALA A 481 -41.15 43.21 10.36
CA ALA A 481 -40.78 41.98 11.06
C ALA A 481 -39.37 41.54 10.59
N PRO A 482 -38.47 41.16 11.52
CA PRO A 482 -37.11 40.79 11.17
C PRO A 482 -37.14 39.67 10.12
N LYS A 483 -36.32 39.82 9.07
CA LYS A 483 -36.10 38.75 8.10
C LYS A 483 -35.49 37.57 8.85
N THR A 484 -36.15 36.42 8.83
CA THR A 484 -35.65 35.18 9.46
C THR A 484 -35.71 34.02 8.47
N GLY A 485 -34.79 33.07 8.62
CA GLY A 485 -34.63 31.90 7.76
C GLY A 485 -34.01 32.20 6.40
N TRP A 486 -34.14 31.25 5.48
CA TRP A 486 -33.67 31.38 4.10
C TRP A 486 -34.42 32.46 3.32
N LYS A 487 -33.69 33.34 2.66
CA LYS A 487 -34.21 34.40 1.79
C LYS A 487 -33.41 34.47 0.49
N GLN A 488 -34.11 34.62 -0.62
CA GLN A 488 -33.48 34.85 -1.92
C GLN A 488 -33.51 36.34 -2.25
N GLU A 489 -32.34 36.93 -2.47
CA GLU A 489 -32.19 38.35 -2.79
C GLU A 489 -31.22 38.48 -3.98
N ASN A 490 -31.63 39.17 -5.04
CA ASN A 490 -30.85 39.31 -6.28
C ASN A 490 -30.34 37.98 -6.87
N GLY A 491 -31.12 36.90 -6.72
CA GLY A 491 -30.77 35.56 -7.21
C GLY A 491 -29.88 34.75 -6.29
N MET A 492 -29.34 35.34 -5.21
CA MET A 492 -28.50 34.66 -4.22
C MET A 492 -29.32 34.29 -2.98
N TRP A 493 -29.00 33.15 -2.36
CA TRP A 493 -29.62 32.73 -1.11
C TRP A 493 -28.83 33.22 0.09
N TYR A 494 -29.53 33.73 1.10
CA TYR A 494 -28.99 34.19 2.38
C TYR A 494 -29.77 33.51 3.51
N PHE A 495 -29.15 33.37 4.68
CA PHE A 495 -29.84 32.90 5.88
C PHE A 495 -29.79 33.97 6.97
N TYR A 496 -30.95 34.32 7.52
CA TYR A 496 -31.07 35.25 8.64
C TYR A 496 -31.47 34.51 9.92
N ASN A 497 -30.69 34.70 10.98
CA ASN A 497 -30.95 34.17 12.31
C ASN A 497 -32.23 34.78 12.91
N THR A 498 -32.71 34.20 14.02
CA THR A 498 -33.94 34.65 14.70
C THR A 498 -33.87 36.09 15.21
N ASP A 499 -32.66 36.60 15.44
CA ASP A 499 -32.40 37.99 15.83
C ASP A 499 -32.31 38.95 14.62
N GLY A 500 -32.49 38.45 13.39
CA GLY A 500 -32.40 39.20 12.15
C GLY A 500 -30.96 39.40 11.63
N SER A 501 -29.94 38.87 12.32
CA SER A 501 -28.55 38.89 11.84
C SER A 501 -28.35 37.92 10.68
N MET A 502 -27.46 38.25 9.74
CA MET A 502 -27.14 37.39 8.59
C MET A 502 -26.07 36.37 8.98
N ALA A 503 -26.30 35.10 8.66
CA ALA A 503 -25.35 34.02 8.91
C ALA A 503 -24.20 34.04 7.88
N THR A 504 -22.99 33.71 8.34
CA THR A 504 -21.78 33.49 7.54
C THR A 504 -21.07 32.23 8.04
N GLY A 505 -20.24 31.62 7.20
CA GLY A 505 -19.57 30.35 7.49
C GLY A 505 -20.50 29.14 7.40
N TRP A 506 -20.14 28.07 8.12
CA TRP A 506 -20.93 26.84 8.16
C TRP A 506 -22.24 27.03 8.93
N LEU A 507 -23.34 26.62 8.32
CA LEU A 507 -24.68 26.64 8.89
C LEU A 507 -25.29 25.25 8.82
N GLN A 508 -25.72 24.72 9.96
CA GLN A 508 -26.57 23.54 9.99
C GLN A 508 -28.04 23.97 10.01
N ASN A 509 -28.82 23.53 9.02
CA ASN A 509 -30.25 23.81 8.94
C ASN A 509 -31.00 22.56 8.48
N ASN A 510 -32.02 22.14 9.25
CA ASN A 510 -32.85 20.96 8.97
C ASN A 510 -32.02 19.69 8.67
N GLY A 511 -30.96 19.44 9.45
CA GLY A 511 -30.12 18.25 9.30
C GLY A 511 -29.14 18.27 8.13
N SER A 512 -29.10 19.35 7.34
CA SER A 512 -28.11 19.54 6.26
C SER A 512 -27.14 20.67 6.60
N TRP A 513 -25.89 20.54 6.14
CA TRP A 513 -24.87 21.58 6.23
C TRP A 513 -24.85 22.45 4.98
N TYR A 514 -24.69 23.75 5.18
CA TYR A 514 -24.57 24.77 4.14
C TYR A 514 -23.37 25.65 4.46
N TYR A 515 -22.82 26.33 3.46
CA TYR A 515 -21.79 27.33 3.67
C TYR A 515 -22.24 28.69 3.12
N LEU A 516 -22.21 29.71 3.98
CA LEU A 516 -22.52 31.09 3.63
C LEU A 516 -21.21 31.84 3.53
N ASN A 517 -20.92 32.45 2.38
CA ASN A 517 -19.70 33.21 2.18
C ASN A 517 -19.60 34.41 3.14
N SER A 518 -18.46 35.09 3.16
CA SER A 518 -18.25 36.28 4.02
C SER A 518 -19.28 37.39 3.78
N ASN A 519 -19.85 37.47 2.57
CA ASN A 519 -20.94 38.38 2.22
C ASN A 519 -22.34 37.84 2.53
N GLY A 520 -22.44 36.67 3.17
CA GLY A 520 -23.68 35.98 3.54
C GLY A 520 -24.33 35.15 2.43
N ALA A 521 -23.82 35.20 1.20
CA ALA A 521 -24.39 34.46 0.08
C ALA A 521 -24.04 32.98 0.15
N MET A 522 -25.01 32.10 -0.04
CA MET A 522 -24.85 30.66 -0.02
C MET A 522 -23.91 30.17 -1.13
N ALA A 523 -22.91 29.39 -0.75
CA ALA A 523 -21.99 28.75 -1.68
C ALA A 523 -22.61 27.49 -2.31
N THR A 524 -22.20 27.22 -3.55
CA THR A 524 -22.49 25.99 -4.29
C THR A 524 -21.22 25.55 -5.01
N GLY A 525 -21.13 24.27 -5.38
CA GLY A 525 -19.93 23.69 -5.99
C GLY A 525 -18.83 23.38 -4.99
N TRP A 526 -17.59 23.31 -5.49
CA TRP A 526 -16.42 23.01 -4.66
C TRP A 526 -16.06 24.18 -3.74
N LEU A 527 -15.86 23.87 -2.46
CA LEU A 527 -15.40 24.78 -1.43
C LEU A 527 -14.12 24.23 -0.80
N GLN A 528 -13.07 25.03 -0.77
CA GLN A 528 -11.90 24.73 0.04
C GLN A 528 -12.02 25.44 1.39
N TYR A 529 -11.97 24.69 2.48
CA TYR A 529 -12.08 25.21 3.83
C TYR A 529 -11.15 24.46 4.77
N ASN A 530 -10.29 25.19 5.50
CA ASN A 530 -9.30 24.63 6.43
C ASN A 530 -8.47 23.46 5.83
N GLY A 531 -7.98 23.64 4.60
CA GLY A 531 -7.15 22.64 3.92
C GLY A 531 -7.91 21.43 3.35
N SER A 532 -9.21 21.30 3.60
CA SER A 532 -10.05 20.24 3.05
C SER A 532 -10.97 20.76 1.94
N TRP A 533 -11.32 19.88 1.00
CA TRP A 533 -12.31 20.17 -0.05
C TRP A 533 -13.67 19.62 0.35
N TYR A 534 -14.72 20.40 0.11
CA TYR A 534 -16.12 20.06 0.33
C TYR A 534 -16.87 20.32 -0.96
N TYR A 535 -17.96 19.58 -1.20
CA TYR A 535 -18.84 19.83 -2.33
C TYR A 535 -20.23 20.24 -1.84
N LEU A 536 -20.67 21.44 -2.21
CA LEU A 536 -22.01 21.95 -1.94
C LEU A 536 -22.85 21.71 -3.19
N ASN A 537 -23.94 20.97 -3.06
CA ASN A 537 -24.83 20.69 -4.18
C ASN A 537 -25.45 21.98 -4.74
N ALA A 538 -26.16 21.89 -5.87
CA ALA A 538 -26.81 23.06 -6.48
C ALA A 538 -27.83 23.75 -5.55
N ASN A 539 -28.39 23.03 -4.58
CA ASN A 539 -29.27 23.58 -3.52
C ASN A 539 -28.49 24.09 -2.29
N GLY A 540 -27.16 24.09 -2.33
CA GLY A 540 -26.26 24.52 -1.25
C GLY A 540 -25.99 23.48 -0.17
N ALA A 541 -26.70 22.35 -0.16
CA ALA A 541 -26.50 21.31 0.84
C ALA A 541 -25.17 20.58 0.58
N MET A 542 -24.35 20.43 1.62
CA MET A 542 -23.09 19.71 1.59
C MET A 542 -23.31 18.24 1.24
N ALA A 543 -22.57 17.74 0.26
CA ALA A 543 -22.59 16.35 -0.15
C ALA A 543 -21.77 15.47 0.79
N THR A 544 -22.24 14.25 0.99
CA THR A 544 -21.53 13.14 1.63
C THR A 544 -21.68 11.89 0.75
N GLY A 545 -20.77 10.94 0.89
CA GLY A 545 -20.67 9.76 0.04
C GLY A 545 -20.19 10.06 -1.38
N TRP A 546 -20.55 9.20 -2.33
CA TRP A 546 -20.16 9.31 -3.73
C TRP A 546 -20.88 10.47 -4.44
N ALA A 547 -20.13 11.38 -5.04
CA ALA A 547 -20.63 12.47 -5.86
C ALA A 547 -20.00 12.45 -7.26
N LYS A 548 -20.83 12.55 -8.30
CA LYS A 548 -20.36 12.67 -9.68
C LYS A 548 -20.35 14.14 -10.09
N VAL A 549 -19.16 14.69 -10.28
CA VAL A 549 -18.96 16.11 -10.63
C VAL A 549 -18.17 16.19 -11.93
N ASN A 550 -18.73 16.86 -12.94
CA ASN A 550 -18.11 17.06 -14.26
C ASN A 550 -17.59 15.77 -14.91
N GLY A 551 -18.31 14.66 -14.73
CA GLY A 551 -17.97 13.36 -15.32
C GLY A 551 -17.07 12.47 -14.46
N SER A 552 -16.42 13.01 -13.44
CA SER A 552 -15.56 12.28 -12.50
C SER A 552 -16.30 11.95 -11.21
N TRP A 553 -15.98 10.81 -10.60
CA TRP A 553 -16.49 10.44 -9.28
C TRP A 553 -15.54 10.91 -8.19
N TYR A 554 -16.12 11.39 -7.09
CA TYR A 554 -15.44 11.82 -5.88
C TYR A 554 -16.14 11.18 -4.69
N TYR A 555 -15.42 10.99 -3.59
CA TYR A 555 -16.02 10.54 -2.33
C TYR A 555 -15.87 11.62 -1.27
N LEU A 556 -16.98 12.01 -0.66
CA LEU A 556 -17.03 12.96 0.45
C LEU A 556 -17.29 12.16 1.72
N ASN A 557 -16.41 12.25 2.70
CA ASN A 557 -16.55 11.54 3.98
C ASN A 557 -17.82 11.97 4.73
N ALA A 558 -18.14 11.31 5.84
CA ALA A 558 -19.32 11.66 6.65
C ALA A 558 -19.33 13.12 7.14
N ASN A 559 -18.14 13.70 7.36
CA ASN A 559 -17.95 15.12 7.69
C ASN A 559 -17.95 16.06 6.46
N GLY A 560 -18.13 15.52 5.25
CA GLY A 560 -18.15 16.25 3.98
C GLY A 560 -16.78 16.49 3.34
N ALA A 561 -15.68 16.17 4.03
CA ALA A 561 -14.35 16.35 3.47
C ALA A 561 -14.08 15.33 2.36
N MET A 562 -13.54 15.78 1.24
CA MET A 562 -13.20 14.96 0.09
C MET A 562 -12.05 13.99 0.42
N ALA A 563 -12.28 12.71 0.17
CA ALA A 563 -11.28 11.67 0.35
C ALA A 563 -10.26 11.64 -0.80
N THR A 564 -9.04 11.24 -0.45
CA THR A 564 -7.93 10.93 -1.36
C THR A 564 -7.29 9.61 -0.92
N GLY A 565 -6.52 8.97 -1.79
CA GLY A 565 -5.88 7.68 -1.51
C GLY A 565 -6.84 6.48 -1.60
N TRP A 566 -6.51 5.41 -0.89
CA TRP A 566 -7.31 4.19 -0.87
C TRP A 566 -8.57 4.37 -0.01
N LEU A 567 -9.71 3.95 -0.56
CA LEU A 567 -11.01 3.98 0.10
C LEU A 567 -11.64 2.60 0.05
N GLN A 568 -12.01 2.05 1.20
CA GLN A 568 -12.87 0.88 1.27
C GLN A 568 -14.33 1.31 1.35
N TYR A 569 -15.15 0.83 0.43
CA TYR A 569 -16.58 1.12 0.38
C TYR A 569 -17.37 -0.11 -0.11
N ASN A 570 -18.32 -0.58 0.69
CA ASN A 570 -19.13 -1.79 0.41
C ASN A 570 -18.28 -2.99 -0.05
N ASP A 571 -17.32 -3.40 0.78
CA ASP A 571 -16.41 -4.53 0.53
C ASP A 571 -15.53 -4.43 -0.72
N SER A 572 -15.48 -3.26 -1.35
CA SER A 572 -14.63 -2.98 -2.51
C SER A 572 -13.64 -1.86 -2.21
N TRP A 573 -12.43 -1.99 -2.72
CA TRP A 573 -11.43 -0.94 -2.66
C TRP A 573 -11.50 -0.04 -3.88
N TYR A 574 -11.36 1.27 -3.67
CA TYR A 574 -11.28 2.30 -4.69
C TYR A 574 -10.04 3.14 -4.42
N TYR A 575 -9.54 3.81 -5.45
CA TYR A 575 -8.45 4.77 -5.28
C TYR A 575 -8.90 6.14 -5.75
N LEU A 576 -8.77 7.14 -4.89
CA LEU A 576 -9.07 8.54 -5.19
C LEU A 576 -7.73 9.24 -5.40
N ASN A 577 -7.52 9.83 -6.56
CA ASN A 577 -6.28 10.54 -6.87
C ASN A 577 -6.07 11.73 -5.92
N ALA A 578 -4.90 12.36 -5.98
CA ALA A 578 -4.60 13.54 -5.16
C ALA A 578 -5.60 14.70 -5.35
N ASN A 579 -6.25 14.79 -6.52
CA ASN A 579 -7.32 15.76 -6.80
C ASN A 579 -8.72 15.25 -6.40
N GLY A 580 -8.82 14.10 -5.72
CA GLY A 580 -10.04 13.43 -5.28
C GLY A 580 -10.79 12.63 -6.34
N ALA A 581 -10.40 12.72 -7.62
CA ALA A 581 -11.08 11.99 -8.67
C ALA A 581 -10.78 10.48 -8.57
N MET A 582 -11.81 9.65 -8.62
CA MET A 582 -11.70 8.20 -8.60
C MET A 582 -10.89 7.68 -9.80
N ALA A 583 -9.86 6.90 -9.53
CA ALA A 583 -9.02 6.26 -10.52
C ALA A 583 -9.72 5.04 -11.15
N THR A 584 -9.37 4.78 -12.41
CA THR A 584 -9.73 3.57 -13.15
C THR A 584 -8.51 3.12 -13.95
N GLY A 585 -8.46 1.85 -14.34
CA GLY A 585 -7.33 1.26 -15.06
C GLY A 585 -6.14 0.92 -14.15
N TRP A 586 -4.95 0.88 -14.74
CA TRP A 586 -3.73 0.54 -14.02
C TRP A 586 -3.27 1.68 -13.09
N LEU A 587 -2.99 1.33 -11.84
CA LEU A 587 -2.44 2.22 -10.82
C LEU A 587 -1.13 1.65 -10.32
N GLN A 588 -0.08 2.47 -10.30
CA GLN A 588 1.15 2.14 -9.58
C GLN A 588 1.14 2.84 -8.22
N TYR A 589 1.27 2.06 -7.14
CA TYR A 589 1.24 2.56 -5.77
C TYR A 589 2.24 1.76 -4.92
N ASN A 590 3.14 2.45 -4.22
CA ASN A 590 4.19 1.87 -3.37
C ASN A 590 4.97 0.71 -4.05
N GLY A 591 5.39 0.92 -5.31
CA GLY A 591 6.18 -0.08 -6.05
C GLY A 591 5.39 -1.27 -6.59
N SER A 592 4.10 -1.38 -6.28
CA SER A 592 3.21 -2.43 -6.79
C SER A 592 2.22 -1.88 -7.81
N TRP A 593 1.77 -2.73 -8.73
CA TRP A 593 0.71 -2.41 -9.69
C TRP A 593 -0.63 -2.96 -9.21
N TYR A 594 -1.68 -2.17 -9.37
CA TYR A 594 -3.07 -2.51 -9.08
C TYR A 594 -3.90 -2.23 -10.33
N TYR A 595 -5.03 -2.91 -10.45
CA TYR A 595 -5.97 -2.64 -11.54
C TYR A 595 -7.34 -2.25 -10.97
N LEU A 596 -7.79 -1.05 -11.28
CA LEU A 596 -9.11 -0.54 -10.92
C LEU A 596 -10.02 -0.75 -12.12
N ASN A 597 -11.13 -1.46 -11.92
CA ASN A 597 -12.10 -1.72 -12.97
C ASN A 597 -12.74 -0.40 -13.48
N ALA A 598 -13.53 -0.47 -14.55
CA ALA A 598 -14.20 0.71 -15.10
C ALA A 598 -15.16 1.41 -14.11
N ASN A 599 -15.66 0.67 -13.11
CA ASN A 599 -16.45 1.21 -12.00
C ASN A 599 -15.60 1.71 -10.82
N GLY A 600 -14.26 1.67 -10.93
CA GLY A 600 -13.31 2.07 -9.90
C GLY A 600 -12.94 1.00 -8.89
N ALA A 601 -13.69 -0.11 -8.82
CA ALA A 601 -13.41 -1.17 -7.86
C ALA A 601 -12.12 -1.90 -8.21
N MET A 602 -11.24 -2.07 -7.24
CA MET A 602 -9.98 -2.79 -7.37
C MET A 602 -10.21 -4.26 -7.71
N ALA A 603 -9.53 -4.74 -8.74
CA ALA A 603 -9.56 -6.14 -9.16
C ALA A 603 -8.65 -7.01 -8.29
N THR A 604 -9.11 -8.23 -8.02
CA THR A 604 -8.33 -9.34 -7.45
C THR A 604 -8.51 -10.58 -8.33
N GLY A 605 -7.59 -11.53 -8.22
CA GLY A 605 -7.57 -12.73 -9.05
C GLY A 605 -7.20 -12.45 -10.51
N TRP A 606 -7.71 -13.28 -11.42
CA TRP A 606 -7.43 -13.18 -12.85
C TRP A 606 -8.19 -12.02 -13.50
N ALA A 607 -7.47 -11.12 -14.15
CA ALA A 607 -8.03 -10.01 -14.92
C ALA A 607 -7.54 -10.04 -16.37
N LYS A 608 -8.46 -9.90 -17.33
CA LYS A 608 -8.12 -9.78 -18.75
C LYS A 608 -8.14 -8.32 -19.16
N VAL A 609 -6.96 -7.77 -19.45
CA VAL A 609 -6.79 -6.36 -19.80
C VAL A 609 -6.11 -6.26 -21.17
N ASN A 610 -6.75 -5.58 -22.13
CA ASN A 610 -6.23 -5.38 -23.48
C ASN A 610 -5.77 -6.68 -24.19
N GLY A 611 -6.48 -7.78 -23.97
CA GLY A 611 -6.19 -9.08 -24.58
C GLY A 611 -5.22 -9.98 -23.81
N SER A 612 -4.50 -9.43 -22.82
CA SER A 612 -3.57 -10.18 -21.96
C SER A 612 -4.21 -10.51 -20.62
N TRP A 613 -3.84 -11.65 -20.04
CA TRP A 613 -4.24 -12.04 -18.69
C TRP A 613 -3.20 -11.58 -17.68
N TYR A 614 -3.66 -11.10 -16.54
CA TYR A 614 -2.88 -10.68 -15.38
C TYR A 614 -3.47 -11.35 -14.14
N TYR A 615 -2.65 -11.53 -13.11
CA TYR A 615 -3.13 -12.00 -11.82
C TYR A 615 -2.84 -10.96 -10.75
N LEU A 616 -3.89 -10.54 -10.03
CA LEU A 616 -3.83 -9.63 -8.90
C LEU A 616 -4.03 -10.49 -7.64
N ASN A 617 -3.16 -10.36 -6.64
CA ASN A 617 -3.29 -11.13 -5.41
C ASN A 617 -4.50 -10.68 -4.57
N ALA A 618 -4.70 -11.27 -3.39
CA ALA A 618 -5.82 -10.94 -2.52
C ALA A 618 -5.85 -9.45 -2.08
N ASN A 619 -4.68 -8.81 -2.01
CA ASN A 619 -4.53 -7.38 -1.71
C ASN A 619 -4.58 -6.51 -2.98
N GLY A 620 -4.85 -7.09 -4.15
CA GLY A 620 -4.92 -6.39 -5.44
C GLY A 620 -3.59 -6.12 -6.13
N ALA A 621 -2.46 -6.47 -5.51
CA ALA A 621 -1.15 -6.27 -6.11
C ALA A 621 -0.89 -7.29 -7.21
N MET A 622 -0.42 -6.81 -8.36
CA MET A 622 -0.13 -7.60 -9.54
C MET A 622 1.05 -8.54 -9.31
N VAL A 623 0.85 -9.82 -9.61
CA VAL A 623 1.85 -10.88 -9.50
C VAL A 623 2.70 -10.95 -10.77
N THR A 624 3.99 -11.19 -10.58
CA THR A 624 4.96 -11.52 -11.63
C THR A 624 5.70 -12.82 -11.26
N GLY A 625 6.31 -13.49 -12.24
CA GLY A 625 6.99 -14.76 -12.03
C GLY A 625 6.05 -15.96 -11.99
N TRP A 626 6.47 -17.03 -11.32
CA TRP A 626 5.67 -18.25 -11.20
C TRP A 626 4.51 -18.07 -10.23
N LEU A 627 3.32 -18.49 -10.66
CA LEU A 627 2.10 -18.49 -9.87
C LEU A 627 1.50 -19.89 -9.86
N GLN A 628 1.22 -20.43 -8.68
CA GLN A 628 0.38 -21.61 -8.54
C GLN A 628 -1.06 -21.17 -8.23
N ASN A 629 -2.00 -21.56 -9.08
CA ASN A 629 -3.42 -21.27 -8.91
C ASN A 629 -4.24 -22.51 -9.28
N ASN A 630 -5.08 -22.99 -8.35
CA ASN A 630 -5.91 -24.19 -8.52
C ASN A 630 -5.11 -25.42 -9.02
N SER A 631 -4.01 -25.74 -8.34
CA SER A 631 -3.11 -26.86 -8.66
C SER A 631 -2.41 -26.79 -10.03
N SER A 632 -2.57 -25.70 -10.77
CA SER A 632 -1.87 -25.43 -12.03
C SER A 632 -0.83 -24.33 -11.84
N TRP A 633 0.32 -24.49 -12.49
CA TRP A 633 1.35 -23.45 -12.54
C TRP A 633 1.14 -22.55 -13.75
N TYR A 634 1.37 -21.26 -13.57
CA TYR A 634 1.34 -20.22 -14.60
C TYR A 634 2.62 -19.40 -14.48
N TYR A 635 3.03 -18.77 -15.57
CA TYR A 635 4.13 -17.83 -15.55
C TYR A 635 3.65 -16.45 -15.99
N LEU A 636 3.82 -15.46 -15.12
CA LEU A 636 3.51 -14.06 -15.38
C LEU A 636 4.83 -13.37 -15.72
N ASN A 637 4.91 -12.74 -16.88
CA ASN A 637 6.11 -12.04 -17.31
C ASN A 637 6.43 -10.85 -16.37
N ALA A 638 7.60 -10.22 -16.54
CA ALA A 638 8.00 -9.06 -15.73
C ALA A 638 7.00 -7.88 -15.80
N ASN A 639 6.23 -7.78 -16.88
CA ASN A 639 5.14 -6.80 -17.02
C ASN A 639 3.78 -7.31 -16.51
N GLY A 640 3.74 -8.46 -15.84
CA GLY A 640 2.54 -9.11 -15.29
C GLY A 640 1.71 -9.91 -16.29
N ALA A 641 1.97 -9.81 -17.59
CA ALA A 641 1.18 -10.53 -18.59
C ALA A 641 1.50 -12.03 -18.53
N MET A 642 0.46 -12.86 -18.48
CA MET A 642 0.56 -14.32 -18.48
C MET A 642 1.19 -14.82 -19.78
N ALA A 643 2.24 -15.64 -19.66
CA ALA A 643 2.91 -16.28 -20.77
C ALA A 643 2.10 -17.46 -21.33
N THR A 644 2.26 -17.70 -22.62
CA THR A 644 1.77 -18.89 -23.34
C THR A 644 2.87 -19.34 -24.31
N GLY A 645 2.84 -20.61 -24.71
CA GLY A 645 3.89 -21.24 -25.51
C GLY A 645 5.19 -21.48 -24.73
N TRP A 646 6.30 -21.53 -25.45
CA TRP A 646 7.63 -21.76 -24.86
C TRP A 646 8.12 -20.53 -24.09
N ALA A 647 8.49 -20.73 -22.83
CA ALA A 647 9.13 -19.72 -21.99
C ALA A 647 10.46 -20.24 -21.43
N LYS A 648 11.50 -19.42 -21.51
CA LYS A 648 12.80 -19.72 -20.91
C LYS A 648 12.92 -18.98 -19.59
N VAL A 649 12.93 -19.72 -18.49
CA VAL A 649 12.98 -19.17 -17.12
C VAL A 649 14.16 -19.80 -16.39
N ASN A 650 15.08 -18.96 -15.87
CA ASN A 650 16.26 -19.39 -15.13
C ASN A 650 17.09 -20.49 -15.85
N GLY A 651 17.27 -20.33 -17.17
CA GLY A 651 18.06 -21.25 -18.00
C GLY A 651 17.32 -22.50 -18.49
N SER A 652 16.15 -22.83 -17.93
CA SER A 652 15.33 -23.97 -18.33
C SER A 652 14.17 -23.53 -19.23
N TRP A 653 13.77 -24.39 -20.16
CA TRP A 653 12.60 -24.17 -21.00
C TRP A 653 11.36 -24.81 -20.37
N TYR A 654 10.24 -24.13 -20.46
CA TYR A 654 8.92 -24.56 -20.00
C TYR A 654 7.93 -24.34 -21.13
N TYR A 655 6.88 -25.16 -21.18
CA TYR A 655 5.78 -24.96 -22.11
C TYR A 655 4.51 -24.59 -21.36
N LEU A 656 3.97 -23.41 -21.65
CA LEU A 656 2.72 -22.91 -21.08
C LEU A 656 1.63 -23.13 -22.13
N ASN A 657 0.61 -23.90 -21.81
CA ASN A 657 -0.51 -24.17 -22.69
C ASN A 657 -1.24 -22.87 -23.08
N ALA A 658 -2.15 -22.93 -24.06
CA ALA A 658 -2.91 -21.75 -24.50
C ALA A 658 -3.73 -21.08 -23.38
N ASN A 659 -4.13 -21.84 -22.36
CA ASN A 659 -4.80 -21.32 -21.16
C ASN A 659 -3.82 -20.81 -20.08
N GLY A 660 -2.50 -20.83 -20.36
CA GLY A 660 -1.42 -20.41 -19.47
C GLY A 660 -0.90 -21.48 -18.51
N SER A 661 -1.60 -22.62 -18.38
CA SER A 661 -1.15 -23.69 -17.48
C SER A 661 0.15 -24.33 -17.98
N MET A 662 1.10 -24.56 -17.08
CA MET A 662 2.36 -25.21 -17.38
C MET A 662 2.14 -26.69 -17.70
N ALA A 663 2.65 -27.13 -18.84
CA ALA A 663 2.62 -28.53 -19.24
C ALA A 663 3.69 -29.36 -18.51
N THR A 664 3.39 -30.63 -18.31
CA THR A 664 4.32 -31.65 -17.82
C THR A 664 4.15 -32.90 -18.69
N GLY A 665 5.19 -33.75 -18.75
CA GLY A 665 5.21 -34.93 -19.60
C GLY A 665 5.41 -34.62 -21.08
N TRP A 666 4.77 -35.38 -21.96
CA TRP A 666 4.94 -35.23 -23.42
C TRP A 666 4.17 -34.02 -23.96
N VAL A 667 4.85 -33.18 -24.72
CA VAL A 667 4.25 -32.05 -25.47
C VAL A 667 4.62 -32.18 -26.94
N LYS A 668 3.62 -32.02 -27.81
CA LYS A 668 3.84 -31.91 -29.26
C LYS A 668 3.65 -30.48 -29.70
N ASP A 669 4.69 -29.90 -30.29
CA ASP A 669 4.66 -28.55 -30.86
C ASP A 669 5.05 -28.64 -32.34
N GLY A 670 4.11 -28.32 -33.22
CA GLY A 670 4.20 -28.67 -34.64
C GLY A 670 4.34 -30.18 -34.85
N ASP A 671 5.37 -30.59 -35.59
CA ASP A 671 5.70 -32.00 -35.85
C ASP A 671 6.70 -32.58 -34.86
N THR A 672 7.13 -31.81 -33.85
CA THR A 672 8.20 -32.19 -32.93
C THR A 672 7.64 -32.53 -31.55
N TRP A 673 8.13 -33.63 -30.98
CA TRP A 673 7.83 -34.02 -29.60
C TRP A 673 8.92 -33.55 -28.63
N TYR A 674 8.50 -33.12 -27.45
CA TYR A 674 9.33 -32.68 -26.34
C TYR A 674 8.86 -33.37 -25.07
N TYR A 675 9.75 -33.48 -24.09
CA TYR A 675 9.41 -34.02 -22.77
C TYR A 675 9.74 -33.01 -21.66
N LEU A 676 8.72 -32.68 -20.88
CA LEU A 676 8.77 -31.78 -19.74
C LEU A 676 8.75 -32.63 -18.47
N GLU A 677 9.65 -32.36 -17.54
CA GLU A 677 9.72 -33.05 -16.26
C GLU A 677 8.52 -32.70 -15.36
N ALA A 678 8.40 -33.34 -14.20
CA ALA A 678 7.35 -33.01 -13.24
C ALA A 678 7.41 -31.54 -12.75
N SER A 679 8.61 -30.96 -12.75
CA SER A 679 8.82 -29.52 -12.49
C SER A 679 8.43 -28.62 -13.67
N GLY A 680 8.07 -29.20 -14.82
CA GLY A 680 7.81 -28.50 -16.08
C GLY A 680 9.05 -28.16 -16.90
N ALA A 681 10.26 -28.41 -16.39
CA ALA A 681 11.49 -28.14 -17.12
C ALA A 681 11.66 -29.12 -18.29
N MET A 682 12.02 -28.61 -19.46
CA MET A 682 12.24 -29.40 -20.67
C MET A 682 13.56 -30.17 -20.59
N LYS A 683 13.51 -31.48 -20.86
CA LYS A 683 14.72 -32.28 -21.06
C LYS A 683 15.42 -31.89 -22.37
N ALA A 684 16.76 -31.83 -22.33
CA ALA A 684 17.61 -31.61 -23.49
C ALA A 684 18.91 -32.40 -23.36
N SER A 685 19.49 -32.79 -24.51
CA SER A 685 20.78 -33.50 -24.65
C SER A 685 20.93 -34.73 -23.75
N GLN A 686 19.91 -35.58 -23.65
CA GLN A 686 19.95 -36.70 -22.71
C GLN A 686 19.05 -37.86 -23.12
N TRP A 687 19.45 -39.05 -22.69
CA TRP A 687 18.58 -40.23 -22.60
C TRP A 687 17.75 -40.19 -21.33
N PHE A 688 16.47 -40.58 -21.41
CA PHE A 688 15.59 -40.69 -20.26
C PHE A 688 14.57 -41.81 -20.43
N LYS A 689 13.98 -42.25 -19.33
CA LYS A 689 13.02 -43.37 -19.30
C LYS A 689 11.61 -42.88 -18.99
N VAL A 690 10.62 -43.34 -19.74
CA VAL A 690 9.19 -43.14 -19.47
C VAL A 690 8.49 -44.48 -19.62
N SER A 691 7.79 -44.94 -18.57
CA SER A 691 7.05 -46.22 -18.59
C SER A 691 7.86 -47.40 -19.11
N ASP A 692 9.07 -47.57 -18.56
CA ASP A 692 10.05 -48.60 -18.92
C ASP A 692 10.67 -48.55 -20.33
N LYS A 693 10.36 -47.51 -21.12
CA LYS A 693 10.97 -47.29 -22.44
C LYS A 693 11.97 -46.13 -22.41
N TRP A 694 13.07 -46.27 -23.16
CA TRP A 694 14.11 -45.25 -23.27
C TRP A 694 13.88 -44.36 -24.48
N TYR A 695 14.08 -43.06 -24.29
CA TYR A 695 13.93 -42.01 -25.29
C TYR A 695 15.15 -41.08 -25.24
N TYR A 696 15.47 -40.45 -26.36
CA TYR A 696 16.52 -39.44 -26.45
C TYR A 696 15.98 -38.13 -27.00
N VAL A 697 16.33 -37.02 -26.35
CA VAL A 697 16.08 -35.66 -26.84
C VAL A 697 17.39 -34.94 -27.12
N ASN A 698 17.47 -34.24 -28.24
CA ASN A 698 18.67 -33.50 -28.65
C ASN A 698 18.86 -32.20 -27.83
N GLY A 699 19.87 -31.39 -28.17
CA GLY A 699 20.15 -30.13 -27.45
C GLY A 699 19.11 -29.03 -27.58
N LEU A 700 18.14 -29.18 -28.49
CA LEU A 700 16.96 -28.33 -28.61
C LEU A 700 15.74 -28.94 -27.91
N GLY A 701 15.88 -30.09 -27.25
CA GLY A 701 14.80 -30.83 -26.59
C GLY A 701 13.93 -31.66 -27.54
N SER A 702 14.24 -31.70 -28.83
CA SER A 702 13.46 -32.45 -29.82
C SER A 702 13.71 -33.94 -29.69
N LEU A 703 12.64 -34.73 -29.64
CA LEU A 703 12.68 -36.19 -29.62
C LEU A 703 13.33 -36.73 -30.91
N ALA A 704 14.32 -37.59 -30.75
CA ALA A 704 14.88 -38.34 -31.86
C ALA A 704 13.93 -39.49 -32.26
N VAL A 705 13.59 -39.58 -33.54
CA VAL A 705 12.73 -40.64 -34.10
C VAL A 705 13.35 -41.20 -35.39
N ASN A 706 13.15 -42.49 -35.66
CA ASN A 706 13.63 -43.16 -36.89
C ASN A 706 15.13 -42.91 -37.19
N THR A 707 15.97 -42.97 -36.16
CA THR A 707 17.40 -42.62 -36.27
C THR A 707 18.26 -43.43 -35.31
N THR A 708 19.57 -43.21 -35.35
CA THR A 708 20.55 -43.79 -34.42
C THR A 708 21.20 -42.69 -33.60
N VAL A 709 21.21 -42.85 -32.28
CA VAL A 709 21.85 -41.93 -31.32
C VAL A 709 22.82 -42.74 -30.47
N ASP A 710 24.09 -42.33 -30.42
CA ASP A 710 25.15 -42.99 -29.64
C ASP A 710 25.28 -44.50 -29.89
N GLY A 711 24.95 -44.97 -31.11
CA GLY A 711 24.97 -46.38 -31.49
C GLY A 711 23.68 -47.16 -31.18
N TYR A 712 22.67 -46.54 -30.58
CA TYR A 712 21.36 -47.13 -30.28
C TYR A 712 20.31 -46.64 -31.29
N THR A 713 19.48 -47.56 -31.80
CA THR A 713 18.44 -47.22 -32.77
C THR A 713 17.14 -46.88 -32.06
N VAL A 714 16.48 -45.79 -32.46
CA VAL A 714 15.15 -45.40 -31.96
C VAL A 714 14.11 -45.51 -33.08
N ASN A 715 12.92 -46.03 -32.76
CA ASN A 715 11.84 -46.25 -33.72
C ASN A 715 11.05 -44.95 -34.04
N GLU A 716 9.91 -45.08 -34.73
CA GLU A 716 9.05 -43.95 -35.10
C GLU A 716 8.43 -43.21 -33.92
N ASN A 717 8.31 -43.87 -32.77
CA ASN A 717 7.84 -43.30 -31.50
C ASN A 717 9.00 -42.75 -30.65
N GLY A 718 10.24 -42.83 -31.15
CA GLY A 718 11.45 -42.42 -30.44
C GLY A 718 11.91 -43.39 -29.35
N GLU A 719 11.36 -44.60 -29.33
CA GLU A 719 11.67 -45.64 -28.35
C GLU A 719 12.93 -46.40 -28.78
N TRP A 720 13.87 -46.60 -27.87
CA TRP A 720 15.03 -47.46 -28.10
C TRP A 720 14.59 -48.91 -28.36
N VAL A 721 15.08 -49.49 -29.47
CA VAL A 721 14.84 -50.88 -29.93
C VAL A 721 16.11 -51.73 -29.96
#